data_AF-A0ABD6YLP2-F1
#
_entry.id   AF-A0ABD6YLP2-F1
#
_cell.length_a   1.000
_cell.length_b   1.000
_cell.length_c   1.000
_cell.angle_alpha   90.00
_cell.angle_beta   90.00
_cell.angle_gamma   90.00
#
_symmetry.space_group_name_H-M   'P 1'
#
loop_
_entity.id
_entity.type
_entity.pdbx_description
1 polymer ?
#
loop_
_entity_poly.entity_id
_entity_poly.type
_entity_poly.pdbx_seq_one_letter_code
_entity_poly.pdbx_strand_id
1 'polypeptide(L)'
;MPTIQNIFTQGRMDSDIHPTFTDNKGYVRAENLRLSGEGDNGAFKSIKSSLKISDFSNEEMVLIGSYKGFNDKLFYFLAAKTGLSKIIEYDIISGNSRLIIEDTQVLRFDLIRWKEGAEIFPLKFLLSINQIGDLLIFSNEVWEYPRVINLSRLEDYYNGFTIDDITLIKKPPYDAPIIKNKSKNSNTVSDVDKDRFVAFAYRYKYKDGDYTPLSFYSDCSFETDGAFEVDEDRLNKAMVNKFNKLQLSINSGGHNVTDVEVYAREQLSNTAYRIYNVNKKKASINDDSEIFVDYSYSSNYEVLTDEETKYLYSNMPRFPKSQELVGNRLVYYNYKEDRDLKGINGDDIDVYFYVGVKNTPYSSSIKNNTVVSLFKYKIGVIFYNDYNERTSILLPQNENVSEATIGFEDKNTINSLFVKMVSDAPSWATKAKFAVLSQKLNYENIYITYARKVGNKIFLSITGDNINRIRKDDVIIRTDSSVYKEYKVSEVQQYGIKDGVIRDGVYAVIEVDDSFTITKNGEDIPIISESGWRTIDAVQQSTNPKRYDATSFYSGQIGSIIYNSTNNRADFLKSDYGVIKEGDLFSFSINFHYGRTGDEYGSINVSEQIFATKEYPSIYELLIDNLKSPYLTVYGNNTLNEVSLFTNSLFPDYVKEQIPRMYNWAVNSTAVPPEYAEVKVRSEVKLQRGIIPISFRTKNKEELNNIYYPTYKTYKVEDGNIIPDRIEAGMPTFDIEFYNGYCWGNGIESYKIKDQFNGKKLENSFHPNSVLLRGYKEIHRKNDISYGGIFNYELGINNLPVFNSTLANWKTLPIKYGEGQRIISTDSDLVVFNPNKIFRVLFGKSVILDLRGNESLATTNDVLGDIIELDYDYGISYNPESIAVNSNILYFTDKNKTRILALSGNQIVEVNGQNCGVFKETIDLLKSSSTFIGTYDEAHDEYVLGFDNKLTYSFNQNYKGFSHIMTYNFDYLHGTNGKLFQSYKGVLYEAEKGNDYSIFANQGTKTGKLKYYVNIEMNTDIIYQAHSLQSNVPWNTSFKTNLTESTVPESNYKYKESFYYTEIYRDTIGINNAKGVGEISHVNGNEVTFNYMPDGINVGDDLNIEGNISSAITNINGNTITVSNNTGFIIGQFAFTTPQRTLEYNPNGSPMRGKWLEVELSKTSNEYVYIASTTTEVKKSYL
;
A
#
# COMPACT_ATOMS: atom_id res chain seq x y z
N MET A 1 -62.16 -40.15 -35.54
CA MET A 1 -62.73 -38.88 -35.01
C MET A 1 -61.67 -37.79 -35.19
N PRO A 2 -61.99 -36.48 -35.18
CA PRO A 2 -60.95 -35.46 -35.15
C PRO A 2 -60.10 -35.67 -33.90
N THR A 3 -58.79 -35.67 -34.08
CA THR A 3 -57.80 -35.80 -33.00
C THR A 3 -56.92 -34.56 -32.99
N ILE A 4 -56.58 -34.09 -31.79
CA ILE A 4 -55.50 -33.12 -31.63
C ILE A 4 -54.31 -33.84 -31.05
N GLN A 5 -53.21 -33.83 -31.80
CA GLN A 5 -51.93 -34.33 -31.33
C GLN A 5 -51.06 -33.15 -30.89
N ASN A 6 -50.63 -33.18 -29.63
CA ASN A 6 -49.64 -32.27 -29.08
C ASN A 6 -48.24 -32.91 -29.17
N ILE A 7 -47.32 -32.25 -29.86
CA ILE A 7 -45.99 -32.79 -30.20
C ILE A 7 -44.81 -32.04 -29.53
N PHE A 8 -45.08 -31.01 -28.73
CA PHE A 8 -44.11 -30.30 -27.87
C PHE A 8 -42.82 -29.76 -28.53
N THR A 9 -42.79 -29.64 -29.86
CA THR A 9 -41.59 -29.26 -30.63
C THR A 9 -41.13 -27.81 -30.45
N GLN A 10 -41.90 -26.94 -29.77
CA GLN A 10 -41.48 -25.56 -29.52
C GLN A 10 -40.32 -25.45 -28.51
N GLY A 11 -40.15 -26.43 -27.61
CA GLY A 11 -39.02 -26.48 -26.67
C GLY A 11 -38.93 -25.39 -25.61
N ARG A 12 -39.99 -24.57 -25.46
CA ARG A 12 -40.10 -23.53 -24.43
C ARG A 12 -41.47 -23.56 -23.76
N MET A 13 -41.49 -23.18 -22.49
CA MET A 13 -42.71 -22.97 -21.71
C MET A 13 -43.45 -21.71 -22.17
N ASP A 14 -44.77 -21.79 -22.21
CA ASP A 14 -45.65 -20.68 -22.58
C ASP A 14 -46.84 -20.55 -21.63
N SER A 15 -46.63 -19.84 -20.51
CA SER A 15 -47.64 -19.58 -19.47
C SER A 15 -48.35 -18.24 -19.62
N ASP A 16 -47.84 -17.32 -20.45
CA ASP A 16 -48.44 -16.00 -20.65
C ASP A 16 -49.58 -16.00 -21.67
N ILE A 17 -49.58 -16.95 -22.61
CA ILE A 17 -50.58 -17.00 -23.67
C ILE A 17 -51.90 -17.59 -23.13
N HIS A 18 -53.01 -16.91 -23.43
CA HIS A 18 -54.33 -17.39 -23.06
C HIS A 18 -54.61 -18.77 -23.71
N PRO A 19 -55.24 -19.73 -23.00
CA PRO A 19 -55.38 -21.13 -23.45
C PRO A 19 -55.94 -21.34 -24.87
N THR A 20 -56.69 -20.37 -25.39
CA THR A 20 -57.28 -20.43 -26.73
C THR A 20 -56.32 -20.06 -27.87
N PHE A 21 -55.17 -19.46 -27.56
CA PHE A 21 -54.16 -19.04 -28.53
C PHE A 21 -52.94 -19.96 -28.56
N THR A 22 -52.87 -20.92 -27.62
CA THR A 22 -51.79 -21.90 -27.54
C THR A 22 -51.90 -22.89 -28.70
N ASP A 23 -50.79 -23.13 -29.42
CA ASP A 23 -50.75 -24.11 -30.50
C ASP A 23 -50.54 -25.55 -29.96
N ASN A 24 -50.65 -26.54 -30.84
CA ASN A 24 -50.41 -27.94 -30.50
C ASN A 24 -48.93 -28.34 -30.49
N LYS A 25 -48.01 -27.37 -30.63
CA LYS A 25 -46.57 -27.60 -30.61
C LYS A 25 -45.93 -27.11 -29.31
N GLY A 26 -46.61 -26.27 -28.54
CA GLY A 26 -46.17 -25.74 -27.26
C GLY A 26 -46.63 -26.55 -26.05
N TYR A 27 -46.10 -26.17 -24.90
CA TYR A 27 -46.51 -26.61 -23.57
C TYR A 27 -46.44 -25.43 -22.61
N VAL A 28 -47.24 -25.48 -21.56
CA VAL A 28 -47.37 -24.38 -20.59
C VAL A 28 -46.31 -24.49 -19.52
N ARG A 29 -46.03 -25.71 -19.05
CA ARG A 29 -45.12 -25.94 -17.92
C ARG A 29 -44.50 -27.32 -17.99
N ALA A 30 -43.20 -27.40 -17.72
CA ALA A 30 -42.47 -28.65 -17.51
C ALA A 30 -41.68 -28.55 -16.20
N GLU A 31 -42.02 -29.39 -15.22
CA GLU A 31 -41.31 -29.48 -13.94
C GLU A 31 -40.60 -30.82 -13.82
N ASN A 32 -39.32 -30.82 -13.43
CA ASN A 32 -38.45 -31.98 -13.23
C ASN A 32 -38.38 -32.91 -14.47
N LEU A 33 -38.63 -32.36 -15.65
CA LEU A 33 -38.59 -33.03 -16.95
C LEU A 33 -37.80 -32.14 -17.91
N ARG A 34 -37.00 -32.73 -18.80
CA ARG A 34 -36.29 -32.00 -19.86
C ARG A 34 -36.71 -32.52 -21.23
N LEU A 35 -36.85 -31.62 -22.20
CA LEU A 35 -36.98 -31.97 -23.60
C LEU A 35 -35.59 -32.27 -24.18
N SER A 36 -35.33 -33.49 -24.65
CA SER A 36 -34.06 -33.84 -25.32
C SER A 36 -34.28 -34.12 -26.80
N GLY A 37 -33.49 -33.50 -27.68
CA GLY A 37 -33.46 -33.81 -29.10
C GLY A 37 -32.25 -34.67 -29.46
N GLU A 38 -32.40 -36.00 -29.47
CA GLU A 38 -31.52 -36.87 -30.24
C GLU A 38 -32.39 -37.57 -31.30
N GLY A 39 -32.36 -37.08 -32.53
CA GLY A 39 -33.13 -37.62 -33.67
C GLY A 39 -34.61 -37.19 -33.72
N ASP A 40 -35.40 -37.86 -34.57
CA ASP A 40 -36.78 -37.49 -35.00
C ASP A 40 -37.86 -37.46 -33.89
N ASN A 41 -37.51 -37.63 -32.60
CA ASN A 41 -38.48 -37.69 -31.51
C ASN A 41 -38.17 -36.66 -30.41
N GLY A 42 -38.80 -35.48 -30.49
CA GLY A 42 -38.81 -34.45 -29.44
C GLY A 42 -39.64 -34.86 -28.21
N ALA A 43 -39.11 -35.78 -27.41
CA ALA A 43 -39.78 -36.31 -26.22
C ALA A 43 -39.26 -35.64 -24.92
N PHE A 44 -40.18 -35.38 -23.99
CA PHE A 44 -39.81 -35.07 -22.62
C PHE A 44 -39.32 -36.32 -21.92
N LYS A 45 -38.24 -36.20 -21.16
CA LYS A 45 -37.63 -37.28 -20.38
C LYS A 45 -37.50 -36.85 -18.93
N SER A 46 -37.58 -37.82 -18.01
CA SER A 46 -37.13 -37.61 -16.64
C SER A 46 -35.64 -37.26 -16.63
N ILE A 47 -35.27 -36.29 -15.79
CA ILE A 47 -33.88 -35.83 -15.66
C ILE A 47 -33.12 -36.87 -14.83
N LYS A 48 -31.90 -37.23 -15.22
CA LYS A 48 -31.07 -38.20 -14.47
C LYS A 48 -30.74 -37.68 -13.06
N SER A 49 -30.55 -38.60 -12.12
CA SER A 49 -30.20 -38.24 -10.74
C SER A 49 -28.80 -37.66 -10.62
N SER A 50 -28.57 -36.88 -9.57
CA SER A 50 -27.24 -36.32 -9.26
C SER A 50 -26.36 -37.37 -8.57
N LEU A 51 -25.08 -37.45 -8.94
CA LEU A 51 -24.10 -38.32 -8.28
C LEU A 51 -23.28 -37.52 -7.27
N LYS A 52 -23.12 -38.02 -6.05
CA LYS A 52 -22.21 -37.44 -5.04
C LYS A 52 -20.76 -37.56 -5.50
N ILE A 53 -19.97 -36.48 -5.43
CA ILE A 53 -18.57 -36.48 -5.91
C ILE A 53 -17.52 -36.15 -4.84
N SER A 54 -17.91 -35.72 -3.64
CA SER A 54 -16.97 -35.39 -2.55
C SER A 54 -17.49 -35.83 -1.19
N ASP A 55 -16.58 -36.36 -0.35
CA ASP A 55 -16.84 -36.77 1.04
C ASP A 55 -16.30 -35.78 2.09
N PHE A 56 -15.72 -34.64 1.69
CA PHE A 56 -15.11 -33.68 2.62
C PHE A 56 -16.09 -32.78 3.41
N SER A 57 -17.38 -32.91 3.11
CA SER A 57 -18.48 -32.14 3.69
C SER A 57 -19.16 -32.89 4.85
N ASN A 58 -19.62 -32.15 5.86
CA ASN A 58 -20.54 -32.65 6.89
C ASN A 58 -21.91 -31.95 6.76
N GLU A 59 -22.95 -32.47 7.43
CA GLU A 59 -24.32 -31.95 7.29
C GLU A 59 -24.51 -30.49 7.78
N GLU A 60 -23.54 -29.93 8.50
CA GLU A 60 -23.59 -28.56 9.03
C GLU A 60 -22.92 -27.52 8.12
N MET A 61 -22.24 -27.97 7.07
CA MET A 61 -21.56 -27.10 6.10
C MET A 61 -22.52 -26.63 5.02
N VAL A 62 -22.16 -25.50 4.42
CA VAL A 62 -22.74 -25.03 3.15
C VAL A 62 -21.61 -24.60 2.23
N LEU A 63 -21.80 -24.75 0.93
CA LEU A 63 -20.89 -24.22 -0.08
C LEU A 63 -21.19 -22.74 -0.30
N ILE A 64 -20.16 -21.90 -0.19
CA ILE A 64 -20.31 -20.44 -0.29
C ILE A 64 -19.67 -19.84 -1.54
N GLY A 65 -18.86 -20.60 -2.27
CA GLY A 65 -18.22 -20.12 -3.48
C GLY A 65 -17.48 -21.25 -4.19
N SER A 66 -17.30 -21.07 -5.49
CA SER A 66 -16.51 -21.97 -6.32
C SER A 66 -15.79 -21.21 -7.42
N TYR A 67 -14.74 -21.83 -7.96
CA TYR A 67 -13.92 -21.24 -9.00
C TYR A 67 -13.38 -22.31 -9.95
N LYS A 68 -13.48 -22.02 -11.25
CA LYS A 68 -12.85 -22.81 -12.31
C LYS A 68 -11.34 -22.53 -12.31
N GLY A 69 -10.57 -23.46 -11.76
CA GLY A 69 -9.11 -23.42 -11.78
C GLY A 69 -8.51 -23.87 -13.11
N PHE A 70 -7.18 -23.82 -13.20
CA PHE A 70 -6.45 -24.35 -14.34
C PHE A 70 -6.48 -25.89 -14.39
N ASN A 71 -6.23 -26.48 -15.57
CA ASN A 71 -6.14 -27.93 -15.78
C ASN A 71 -7.37 -28.71 -15.30
N ASP A 72 -8.56 -28.20 -15.63
CA ASP A 72 -9.85 -28.84 -15.32
C ASP A 72 -10.07 -29.11 -13.83
N LYS A 73 -9.55 -28.22 -12.99
CA LYS A 73 -9.76 -28.22 -11.55
C LYS A 73 -10.93 -27.32 -11.17
N LEU A 74 -11.72 -27.77 -10.22
CA LEU A 74 -12.75 -26.99 -9.56
C LEU A 74 -12.35 -26.78 -8.11
N PHE A 75 -12.20 -25.53 -7.69
CA PHE A 75 -12.05 -25.18 -6.28
C PHE A 75 -13.40 -24.81 -5.69
N TYR A 76 -13.72 -25.32 -4.50
CA TYR A 76 -14.93 -24.94 -3.79
C TYR A 76 -14.68 -24.74 -2.30
N PHE A 77 -15.47 -23.83 -1.74
CA PHE A 77 -15.27 -23.24 -0.42
C PHE A 77 -16.45 -23.61 0.47
N LEU A 78 -16.19 -24.34 1.55
CA LEU A 78 -17.19 -24.80 2.51
C LEU A 78 -17.08 -24.03 3.82
N ALA A 79 -18.23 -23.70 4.41
CA ALA A 79 -18.31 -23.00 5.69
C ALA A 79 -19.36 -23.62 6.62
N ALA A 80 -19.02 -23.87 7.88
CA ALA A 80 -19.94 -24.31 8.93
C ALA A 80 -20.22 -23.18 9.94
N LYS A 81 -21.33 -23.25 10.68
CA LYS A 81 -21.65 -22.26 11.74
C LYS A 81 -20.68 -22.30 12.93
N THR A 82 -19.97 -23.42 13.09
CA THR A 82 -18.95 -23.64 14.13
C THR A 82 -17.64 -22.90 13.88
N GLY A 83 -17.49 -22.24 12.72
CA GLY A 83 -16.23 -21.62 12.27
C GLY A 83 -15.40 -22.50 11.33
N LEU A 84 -15.72 -23.80 11.25
CA LEU A 84 -15.00 -24.74 10.37
C LEU A 84 -15.14 -24.34 8.90
N SER A 85 -14.01 -24.12 8.26
CA SER A 85 -13.86 -23.64 6.89
C SER A 85 -12.93 -24.57 6.12
N LYS A 86 -13.30 -24.93 4.89
CA LYS A 86 -12.49 -25.82 4.04
C LYS A 86 -12.40 -25.29 2.61
N ILE A 87 -11.25 -25.48 1.99
CA ILE A 87 -11.07 -25.33 0.54
C ILE A 87 -10.74 -26.71 0.01
N ILE A 88 -11.46 -27.13 -1.03
CA ILE A 88 -11.28 -28.43 -1.66
C ILE A 88 -11.06 -28.22 -3.16
N GLU A 89 -10.13 -28.99 -3.70
CA GLU A 89 -9.90 -29.14 -5.14
C GLU A 89 -10.60 -30.42 -5.62
N TYR A 90 -11.38 -30.31 -6.69
CA TYR A 90 -11.95 -31.43 -7.40
C TYR A 90 -11.39 -31.47 -8.82
N ASP A 91 -10.79 -32.60 -9.18
CA ASP A 91 -10.33 -32.84 -10.54
C ASP A 91 -11.48 -33.38 -11.38
N ILE A 92 -11.92 -32.58 -12.35
CA ILE A 92 -13.13 -32.84 -13.11
C ILE A 92 -12.98 -34.07 -14.02
N ILE A 93 -11.77 -34.35 -14.48
CA ILE A 93 -11.48 -35.46 -15.41
C ILE A 93 -11.37 -36.77 -14.64
N SER A 94 -10.48 -36.82 -13.63
CA SER A 94 -10.21 -38.03 -12.85
C SER A 94 -11.30 -38.34 -11.81
N GLY A 95 -12.09 -37.34 -11.42
CA GLY A 95 -13.13 -37.46 -10.41
C GLY A 95 -12.61 -37.53 -8.97
N ASN A 96 -11.34 -37.22 -8.75
CA ASN A 96 -10.72 -37.24 -7.43
C ASN A 96 -10.85 -35.88 -6.74
N SER A 97 -11.13 -35.91 -5.43
CA SER A 97 -11.14 -34.72 -4.57
C SER A 97 -9.88 -34.68 -3.68
N ARG A 98 -9.33 -33.50 -3.45
CA ARG A 98 -8.18 -33.23 -2.58
C ARG A 98 -8.50 -32.08 -1.63
N LEU A 99 -8.37 -32.29 -0.33
CA LEU A 99 -8.43 -31.22 0.65
C LEU A 99 -7.21 -30.30 0.50
N ILE A 100 -7.45 -29.01 0.29
CA ILE A 100 -6.39 -28.00 0.15
C ILE A 100 -6.01 -27.44 1.52
N ILE A 101 -7.00 -26.99 2.28
CA ILE A 101 -6.81 -26.45 3.62
C ILE A 101 -8.11 -26.60 4.42
N GLU A 102 -7.98 -26.90 5.70
CA GLU A 102 -9.08 -26.86 6.67
C GLU A 102 -8.65 -26.12 7.92
N ASP A 103 -9.55 -25.32 8.48
CA ASP A 103 -9.28 -24.54 9.69
C ASP A 103 -10.59 -24.08 10.37
N THR A 104 -10.50 -23.73 11.64
CA THR A 104 -11.62 -23.25 12.46
C THR A 104 -11.43 -21.86 13.04
N GLN A 105 -10.24 -21.25 12.91
CA GLN A 105 -9.88 -20.02 13.63
C GLN A 105 -9.47 -18.85 12.75
N VAL A 106 -8.71 -19.10 11.68
CA VAL A 106 -8.10 -18.10 10.79
C VAL A 106 -8.92 -17.88 9.52
N LEU A 107 -9.31 -18.95 8.81
CA LEU A 107 -10.10 -18.87 7.57
C LEU A 107 -11.51 -18.34 7.82
N ARG A 108 -12.23 -18.86 8.82
CA ARG A 108 -13.53 -18.33 9.28
C ARG A 108 -14.43 -17.77 8.17
N PHE A 109 -14.72 -18.58 7.15
CA PHE A 109 -15.65 -18.25 6.07
C PHE A 109 -17.08 -18.01 6.58
N ASP A 110 -17.39 -18.48 7.78
CA ASP A 110 -18.60 -18.15 8.51
C ASP A 110 -18.74 -16.65 8.81
N LEU A 111 -17.65 -15.87 8.91
CA LEU A 111 -17.73 -14.41 9.09
C LEU A 111 -18.41 -13.69 7.93
N ILE A 112 -18.47 -14.32 6.76
CA ILE A 112 -19.24 -13.81 5.62
C ILE A 112 -20.75 -13.87 5.92
N ARG A 113 -21.18 -14.77 6.82
CA ARG A 113 -22.57 -15.00 7.23
C ARG A 113 -22.88 -14.41 8.62
N TRP A 114 -21.92 -14.42 9.53
CA TRP A 114 -22.11 -14.13 10.96
C TRP A 114 -21.14 -13.07 11.48
N LYS A 115 -21.59 -12.18 12.37
CA LYS A 115 -20.74 -11.28 13.16
C LYS A 115 -21.26 -11.26 14.59
N GLU A 116 -20.38 -11.50 15.56
CA GLU A 116 -20.74 -11.44 16.99
C GLU A 116 -21.95 -12.34 17.35
N GLY A 117 -22.11 -13.47 16.67
CA GLY A 117 -23.21 -14.41 16.89
C GLY A 117 -24.55 -14.03 16.22
N ALA A 118 -24.63 -12.88 15.56
CA ALA A 118 -25.77 -12.47 14.75
C ALA A 118 -25.51 -12.71 13.25
N GLU A 119 -26.54 -13.11 12.50
CA GLU A 119 -26.47 -13.21 11.04
C GLU A 119 -26.43 -11.79 10.47
N ILE A 120 -25.31 -11.42 9.83
CA ILE A 120 -25.08 -10.05 9.33
C ILE A 120 -25.51 -9.86 7.88
N PHE A 121 -25.53 -10.93 7.10
CA PHE A 121 -25.97 -10.93 5.70
C PHE A 121 -26.76 -12.20 5.44
N PRO A 122 -27.88 -12.15 4.67
CA PRO A 122 -28.42 -13.39 4.09
C PRO A 122 -27.30 -14.08 3.31
N LEU A 123 -27.33 -15.41 3.21
CA LEU A 123 -26.28 -16.27 2.64
C LEU A 123 -25.51 -15.60 1.48
N LYS A 124 -24.38 -14.95 1.81
CA LYS A 124 -23.60 -14.14 0.87
C LYS A 124 -22.43 -14.97 0.34
N PHE A 125 -22.32 -15.01 -0.98
CA PHE A 125 -21.37 -15.88 -1.66
C PHE A 125 -19.97 -15.23 -1.74
N LEU A 126 -18.94 -16.07 -1.70
CA LEU A 126 -17.57 -15.70 -2.04
C LEU A 126 -17.44 -15.72 -3.55
N LEU A 127 -17.62 -14.55 -4.18
CA LEU A 127 -17.63 -14.39 -5.64
C LEU A 127 -16.28 -13.95 -6.23
N SER A 128 -15.39 -13.43 -5.37
CA SER A 128 -14.09 -12.85 -5.73
C SER A 128 -12.99 -13.87 -5.49
N ILE A 129 -12.82 -14.80 -6.43
CA ILE A 129 -11.83 -15.87 -6.39
C ILE A 129 -11.10 -15.88 -7.74
N ASN A 130 -9.76 -15.90 -7.70
CA ASN A 130 -8.92 -15.93 -8.89
C ASN A 130 -7.72 -16.86 -8.66
N GLN A 131 -7.22 -17.50 -9.72
CA GLN A 131 -5.96 -18.23 -9.71
C GLN A 131 -4.95 -17.54 -10.64
N ILE A 132 -3.71 -17.38 -10.17
CA ILE A 132 -2.58 -16.94 -10.98
C ILE A 132 -1.34 -17.77 -10.67
N GLY A 133 -0.85 -18.51 -11.67
CA GLY A 133 0.12 -19.58 -11.43
C GLY A 133 -0.40 -20.56 -10.36
N ASP A 134 0.41 -20.76 -9.31
CA ASP A 134 0.07 -21.61 -8.18
C ASP A 134 -0.61 -20.84 -7.02
N LEU A 135 -0.92 -19.55 -7.19
CA LEU A 135 -1.55 -18.73 -6.15
C LEU A 135 -3.07 -18.70 -6.35
N LEU A 136 -3.81 -19.21 -5.36
CA LEU A 136 -5.25 -19.08 -5.27
C LEU A 136 -5.59 -17.88 -4.37
N ILE A 137 -6.13 -16.82 -4.95
CA ILE A 137 -6.37 -15.53 -4.30
C ILE A 137 -7.87 -15.29 -4.17
N PHE A 138 -8.32 -14.89 -2.99
CA PHE A 138 -9.73 -14.61 -2.75
C PHE A 138 -9.93 -13.48 -1.76
N SER A 139 -11.01 -12.72 -1.93
CA SER A 139 -11.33 -11.56 -1.10
C SER A 139 -12.82 -11.46 -0.80
N ASN A 140 -13.16 -10.64 0.19
CA ASN A 140 -14.53 -10.31 0.54
C ASN A 140 -14.58 -8.93 1.22
N GLU A 141 -15.73 -8.28 1.19
CA GLU A 141 -15.97 -6.99 1.86
C GLU A 141 -15.90 -7.05 3.40
N VAL A 142 -15.90 -8.26 4.00
CA VAL A 142 -15.74 -8.46 5.45
C VAL A 142 -14.27 -8.55 5.87
N TRP A 143 -13.38 -8.97 4.97
CA TRP A 143 -11.95 -9.10 5.27
C TRP A 143 -11.21 -7.84 4.90
N GLU A 144 -10.39 -7.36 5.83
CA GLU A 144 -9.62 -6.15 5.61
C GLU A 144 -8.67 -6.30 4.41
N TYR A 145 -7.93 -7.41 4.35
CA TYR A 145 -7.05 -7.72 3.23
C TYR A 145 -7.43 -9.03 2.54
N PRO A 146 -7.32 -9.07 1.21
CA PRO A 146 -7.32 -10.27 0.38
C PRO A 146 -6.38 -11.37 0.88
N ARG A 147 -6.81 -12.61 0.67
CA ARG A 147 -6.11 -13.82 1.12
C ARG A 147 -5.55 -14.60 -0.05
N VAL A 148 -4.50 -15.35 0.19
CA VAL A 148 -3.77 -16.15 -0.79
C VAL A 148 -3.36 -17.50 -0.22
N ILE A 149 -3.51 -18.55 -1.02
CA ILE A 149 -3.02 -19.91 -0.73
C ILE A 149 -2.12 -20.34 -1.87
N ASN A 150 -0.91 -20.82 -1.54
CA ASN A 150 0.00 -21.38 -2.53
C ASN A 150 -0.23 -22.87 -2.72
N LEU A 151 -0.79 -23.25 -3.88
CA LEU A 151 -1.19 -24.62 -4.22
C LEU A 151 0.01 -25.59 -4.36
N SER A 152 1.21 -25.06 -4.60
CA SER A 152 2.43 -25.86 -4.73
C SER A 152 3.08 -26.23 -3.39
N ARG A 153 2.68 -25.58 -2.28
CA ARG A 153 3.28 -25.73 -0.94
C ARG A 153 2.24 -25.92 0.16
N LEU A 154 1.31 -26.86 -0.03
CA LEU A 154 0.23 -27.08 0.95
C LEU A 154 0.73 -27.58 2.31
N GLU A 155 1.89 -28.22 2.33
CA GLU A 155 2.55 -28.66 3.56
C GLU A 155 2.88 -27.53 4.53
N ASP A 156 2.99 -26.28 4.05
CA ASP A 156 3.18 -25.10 4.91
C ASP A 156 2.00 -24.91 5.88
N TYR A 157 0.81 -25.46 5.58
CA TYR A 157 -0.42 -25.23 6.36
C TYR A 157 -0.81 -26.41 7.27
N TYR A 158 -0.17 -27.58 7.16
CA TYR A 158 -0.60 -28.80 7.88
C TYR A 158 -0.41 -28.74 9.39
N ASN A 159 0.56 -27.96 9.88
CA ASN A 159 0.85 -27.82 11.31
C ASN A 159 0.17 -26.59 11.94
N GLY A 160 -0.91 -26.11 11.32
CA GLY A 160 -1.53 -24.83 11.64
C GLY A 160 -0.83 -23.67 10.94
N PHE A 161 -1.54 -22.56 10.81
CA PHE A 161 -1.08 -21.33 10.17
C PHE A 161 -1.75 -20.13 10.84
N THR A 162 -1.22 -18.96 10.57
CA THR A 162 -1.67 -17.66 11.06
C THR A 162 -2.26 -16.83 9.92
N ILE A 163 -2.89 -15.71 10.25
CA ILE A 163 -3.44 -14.81 9.22
C ILE A 163 -2.34 -14.25 8.30
N ASP A 164 -1.12 -14.03 8.82
CA ASP A 164 0.01 -13.50 8.05
C ASP A 164 0.48 -14.47 6.95
N ASP A 165 0.30 -15.78 7.17
CA ASP A 165 0.69 -16.83 6.22
C ASP A 165 -0.21 -16.84 4.98
N ILE A 166 -1.46 -16.41 5.14
CA ILE A 166 -2.48 -16.43 4.10
C ILE A 166 -2.92 -15.04 3.63
N THR A 167 -2.29 -13.97 4.10
CA THR A 167 -2.59 -12.59 3.67
C THR A 167 -1.72 -12.22 2.47
N LEU A 168 -2.32 -11.58 1.46
CA LEU A 168 -1.61 -11.23 0.22
C LEU A 168 -0.56 -10.12 0.45
N ILE A 169 -0.87 -9.10 1.26
CA ILE A 169 0.11 -8.08 1.66
C ILE A 169 1.08 -8.65 2.70
N LYS A 170 2.38 -8.34 2.57
CA LYS A 170 3.45 -8.85 3.44
C LYS A 170 4.03 -7.74 4.33
N LYS A 171 4.38 -8.08 5.57
CA LYS A 171 4.89 -7.14 6.57
C LYS A 171 6.34 -6.73 6.25
N PRO A 172 6.65 -5.44 6.00
CA PRO A 172 8.02 -4.97 5.90
C PRO A 172 8.75 -5.14 7.25
N PRO A 173 10.10 -5.02 7.25
CA PRO A 173 10.82 -5.09 8.51
C PRO A 173 10.35 -4.04 9.51
N TYR A 174 10.19 -4.46 10.77
CA TYR A 174 9.58 -3.65 11.82
C TYR A 174 10.46 -2.44 12.18
N ASP A 175 11.74 -2.71 12.49
CA ASP A 175 12.75 -1.70 12.84
C ASP A 175 13.62 -1.32 11.65
N ALA A 176 14.25 -0.14 11.72
CA ALA A 176 15.34 0.26 10.83
C ALA A 176 16.65 -0.47 11.20
N PRO A 177 17.64 -0.56 10.29
CA PRO A 177 18.97 -1.08 10.65
C PRO A 177 19.60 -0.31 11.81
N ILE A 178 20.19 -1.03 12.76
CA ILE A 178 20.86 -0.45 13.93
C ILE A 178 22.37 -0.42 13.70
N ILE A 179 23.00 0.74 13.84
CA ILE A 179 24.47 0.86 13.75
C ILE A 179 25.09 0.42 15.09
N LYS A 180 25.83 -0.70 15.11
CA LYS A 180 26.40 -1.29 16.33
C LYS A 180 27.86 -0.89 16.54
N ASN A 181 28.72 -1.19 15.57
CA ASN A 181 30.16 -0.94 15.66
C ASN A 181 30.60 0.08 14.61
N LYS A 182 31.49 0.99 15.00
CA LYS A 182 32.11 2.00 14.13
C LYS A 182 33.63 1.90 14.28
N SER A 183 34.37 1.87 13.17
CA SER A 183 35.82 1.71 13.20
C SER A 183 36.51 2.55 12.14
N LYS A 184 37.81 2.80 12.36
CA LYS A 184 38.70 3.46 11.43
C LYS A 184 39.73 2.43 10.97
N ASN A 185 39.70 2.05 9.69
CA ASN A 185 40.65 1.11 9.11
C ASN A 185 41.63 1.87 8.23
N SER A 186 42.92 1.86 8.59
CA SER A 186 43.99 2.58 7.89
C SER A 186 44.52 1.86 6.64
N ASN A 187 44.13 0.60 6.39
CA ASN A 187 44.84 -0.27 5.44
C ASN A 187 44.09 -0.63 4.14
N THR A 188 42.83 -0.23 3.91
CA THR A 188 42.05 -0.77 2.76
C THR A 188 41.09 0.17 2.04
N VAL A 189 40.80 1.37 2.55
CA VAL A 189 39.96 2.35 1.85
C VAL A 189 40.62 3.71 2.02
N SER A 190 40.89 4.40 0.92
CA SER A 190 41.34 5.78 0.98
C SER A 190 40.28 6.60 1.72
N ASP A 191 40.66 7.42 2.70
CA ASP A 191 39.80 8.34 3.47
C ASP A 191 39.02 9.37 2.62
N VAL A 192 39.02 9.23 1.29
CA VAL A 192 38.41 10.10 0.29
C VAL A 192 36.87 10.02 0.33
N ASP A 193 36.28 8.87 0.64
CA ASP A 193 34.82 8.65 0.51
C ASP A 193 34.03 8.60 1.82
N LYS A 194 34.69 8.68 2.98
CA LYS A 194 34.05 8.61 4.30
C LYS A 194 33.18 9.83 4.64
N ASP A 195 33.48 10.96 4.01
CA ASP A 195 32.85 12.26 4.26
C ASP A 195 31.52 12.34 3.49
N ARG A 196 30.51 11.59 3.95
CA ARG A 196 29.16 11.51 3.37
C ARG A 196 28.13 11.24 4.45
N PHE A 197 26.92 11.78 4.28
CA PHE A 197 25.79 11.52 5.15
C PHE A 197 24.99 10.33 4.62
N VAL A 198 25.17 9.14 5.21
CA VAL A 198 24.57 7.89 4.71
C VAL A 198 23.61 7.30 5.74
N ALA A 199 22.41 6.93 5.30
CA ALA A 199 21.42 6.19 6.10
C ALA A 199 21.12 4.82 5.46
N PHE A 200 20.60 3.90 6.25
CA PHE A 200 20.40 2.50 5.85
C PHE A 200 18.95 2.06 5.98
N ALA A 201 18.49 1.21 5.07
CA ALA A 201 17.19 0.54 5.14
C ALA A 201 17.33 -0.90 4.63
N TYR A 202 16.36 -1.77 4.89
CA TYR A 202 16.36 -3.15 4.38
C TYR A 202 14.95 -3.60 4.04
N ARG A 203 14.82 -4.68 3.26
CA ARG A 203 13.54 -5.30 2.93
C ARG A 203 13.64 -6.81 2.96
N TYR A 204 12.48 -7.46 2.96
CA TYR A 204 12.35 -8.90 2.94
C TYR A 204 11.82 -9.37 1.58
N LYS A 205 12.28 -10.56 1.18
CA LYS A 205 11.64 -11.37 0.14
C LYS A 205 10.91 -12.54 0.79
N TYR A 206 9.64 -12.73 0.46
CA TYR A 206 8.81 -13.81 1.00
C TYR A 206 8.81 -15.06 0.10
N LYS A 207 8.39 -16.20 0.66
CA LYS A 207 8.33 -17.50 -0.04
C LYS A 207 7.55 -17.46 -1.38
N ASP A 208 6.55 -16.59 -1.50
CA ASP A 208 5.74 -16.41 -2.73
C ASP A 208 6.39 -15.51 -3.79
N GLY A 209 7.60 -15.00 -3.53
CA GLY A 209 8.32 -14.09 -4.43
C GLY A 209 7.98 -12.62 -4.22
N ASP A 210 7.18 -12.29 -3.21
CA ASP A 210 6.84 -10.92 -2.84
C ASP A 210 8.03 -10.20 -2.21
N TYR A 211 8.29 -8.98 -2.66
CA TYR A 211 9.20 -8.05 -2.02
C TYR A 211 8.41 -7.06 -1.17
N THR A 212 8.83 -6.87 0.07
CA THR A 212 8.25 -5.82 0.90
C THR A 212 8.81 -4.44 0.53
N PRO A 213 8.07 -3.37 0.81
CA PRO A 213 8.63 -2.02 0.83
C PRO A 213 9.84 -1.92 1.77
N LEU A 214 10.66 -0.90 1.58
CA LEU A 214 11.82 -0.67 2.46
C LEU A 214 11.37 -0.42 3.91
N SER A 215 12.17 -0.88 4.86
CA SER A 215 12.09 -0.46 6.26
C SER A 215 12.25 1.06 6.37
N PHE A 216 11.98 1.60 7.56
CA PHE A 216 12.43 2.95 7.87
C PHE A 216 13.95 3.06 7.72
N TYR A 217 14.42 4.27 7.38
CA TYR A 217 15.84 4.57 7.35
C TYR A 217 16.39 4.72 8.76
N SER A 218 17.62 4.23 8.96
CA SER A 218 18.41 4.43 10.18
C SER A 218 18.74 5.91 10.40
N ASP A 219 19.29 6.22 11.59
CA ASP A 219 20.02 7.49 11.78
C ASP A 219 21.15 7.61 10.75
N CYS A 220 21.50 8.85 10.40
CA CYS A 220 22.62 9.14 9.53
C CYS A 220 23.93 8.71 10.19
N SER A 221 24.72 7.93 9.47
CA SER A 221 26.05 7.53 9.90
C SER A 221 27.05 8.64 9.63
N PHE A 222 27.19 9.55 10.59
CA PHE A 222 28.21 10.60 10.58
C PHE A 222 28.52 11.04 12.01
N GLU A 223 29.79 11.02 12.40
CA GLU A 223 30.28 11.59 13.66
C GLU A 223 31.50 12.47 13.39
N THR A 224 31.53 13.66 13.99
CA THR A 224 32.62 14.63 13.79
C THR A 224 33.95 14.12 14.37
N ASP A 225 35.08 14.50 13.75
CA ASP A 225 36.43 14.07 14.16
C ASP A 225 37.21 15.22 14.79
N GLY A 226 37.25 15.27 16.12
CA GLY A 226 38.08 16.22 16.88
C GLY A 226 37.38 17.51 17.33
N ALA A 227 38.18 18.42 17.90
CA ALA A 227 37.72 19.73 18.36
C ALA A 227 37.65 20.72 17.19
N PHE A 228 36.80 21.74 17.31
CA PHE A 228 36.64 22.78 16.29
C PHE A 228 37.98 23.47 15.99
N GLU A 229 38.40 23.41 14.73
CA GLU A 229 39.59 24.06 14.20
C GLU A 229 39.30 24.50 12.76
N VAL A 230 39.77 25.69 12.38
CA VAL A 230 39.64 26.25 11.03
C VAL A 230 41.01 26.29 10.38
N ASP A 231 41.12 25.86 9.13
CA ASP A 231 42.37 25.85 8.37
C ASP A 231 42.63 27.16 7.58
N GLU A 232 43.75 27.19 6.86
CA GLU A 232 44.17 28.34 6.03
C GLU A 232 43.16 28.63 4.90
N ASP A 233 42.44 27.62 4.42
CA ASP A 233 41.39 27.71 3.40
C ASP A 233 40.00 28.07 3.98
N ARG A 234 39.91 28.30 5.30
CA ARG A 234 38.66 28.60 6.03
C ARG A 234 37.66 27.45 6.05
N LEU A 235 38.17 26.24 6.07
CA LEU A 235 37.41 25.01 6.22
C LEU A 235 37.44 24.53 7.69
N ASN A 236 36.30 24.04 8.17
CA ASN A 236 36.18 23.46 9.51
C ASN A 236 36.71 22.02 9.52
N LYS A 237 37.91 21.81 10.07
CA LYS A 237 38.59 20.50 10.10
C LYS A 237 37.86 19.45 10.93
N ALA A 238 37.04 19.86 11.89
CA ALA A 238 36.29 18.94 12.75
C ALA A 238 35.06 18.35 12.05
N MET A 239 34.52 19.03 11.04
CA MET A 239 33.31 18.63 10.33
C MET A 239 33.59 17.62 9.20
N VAL A 240 34.27 16.54 9.58
CA VAL A 240 34.60 15.36 8.76
C VAL A 240 34.21 14.10 9.52
N ASN A 241 33.99 12.99 8.81
CA ASN A 241 33.53 11.77 9.45
C ASN A 241 34.69 11.06 10.16
N LYS A 242 34.53 10.73 11.44
CA LYS A 242 35.53 10.03 12.26
C LYS A 242 35.79 8.59 11.82
N PHE A 243 34.78 7.94 11.24
CA PHE A 243 34.82 6.51 10.90
C PHE A 243 34.70 6.28 9.39
N ASN A 244 35.38 5.25 8.88
CA ASN A 244 35.34 4.86 7.46
C ASN A 244 34.78 3.43 7.24
N LYS A 245 34.45 2.71 8.33
CA LYS A 245 33.77 1.41 8.31
C LYS A 245 32.76 1.34 9.46
N LEU A 246 31.63 0.67 9.22
CA LEU A 246 30.61 0.39 10.22
C LEU A 246 30.05 -1.02 10.09
N GLN A 247 29.38 -1.48 11.15
CA GLN A 247 28.63 -2.72 11.19
C GLN A 247 27.19 -2.44 11.59
N LEU A 248 26.26 -2.88 10.74
CA LEU A 248 24.83 -2.81 10.94
C LEU A 248 24.34 -4.11 11.58
N SER A 249 23.29 -4.01 12.38
CA SER A 249 22.46 -5.11 12.84
C SER A 249 21.06 -4.97 12.24
N ILE A 250 20.55 -6.07 11.69
CA ILE A 250 19.22 -6.18 11.10
C ILE A 250 18.55 -7.47 11.59
N ASN A 251 17.23 -7.55 11.48
CA ASN A 251 16.48 -8.76 11.76
C ASN A 251 16.37 -9.63 10.49
N SER A 252 16.41 -10.96 10.65
CA SER A 252 16.28 -11.92 9.54
C SER A 252 14.84 -12.18 9.09
N GLY A 253 13.85 -11.71 9.84
CA GLY A 253 12.42 -11.92 9.61
C GLY A 253 11.96 -13.34 9.96
N GLY A 254 10.63 -13.49 10.07
CA GLY A 254 10.01 -14.76 10.43
C GLY A 254 10.13 -15.85 9.37
N HIS A 255 9.48 -16.98 9.62
CA HIS A 255 9.60 -18.22 8.84
C HIS A 255 9.18 -18.11 7.36
N ASN A 256 8.37 -17.12 6.98
CA ASN A 256 7.98 -16.88 5.58
C ASN A 256 8.98 -16.02 4.79
N VAL A 257 9.97 -15.42 5.47
CA VAL A 257 11.03 -14.65 4.82
C VAL A 257 12.10 -15.62 4.30
N THR A 258 12.52 -15.41 3.06
CA THR A 258 13.50 -16.23 2.33
C THR A 258 14.83 -15.51 2.13
N ASP A 259 14.78 -14.24 1.75
CA ASP A 259 15.95 -13.40 1.50
C ASP A 259 15.83 -12.05 2.22
N VAL A 260 16.97 -11.49 2.58
CA VAL A 260 17.09 -10.17 3.23
C VAL A 260 18.07 -9.31 2.43
N GLU A 261 17.64 -8.12 2.04
CA GLU A 261 18.44 -7.16 1.27
C GLU A 261 18.61 -5.86 2.04
N VAL A 262 19.84 -5.35 2.15
CA VAL A 262 20.18 -4.10 2.85
C VAL A 262 20.68 -3.06 1.87
N TYR A 263 20.27 -1.82 2.12
CA TYR A 263 20.48 -0.68 1.28
C TYR A 263 21.12 0.47 2.04
N ALA A 264 22.02 1.18 1.36
CA ALA A 264 22.60 2.44 1.81
C ALA A 264 22.11 3.57 0.90
N ARG A 265 21.77 4.72 1.47
CA ARG A 265 21.38 5.91 0.71
C ARG A 265 22.05 7.14 1.29
N GLU A 266 22.68 7.92 0.42
CA GLU A 266 23.22 9.22 0.78
C GLU A 266 22.08 10.25 0.89
N GLN A 267 22.13 11.15 1.87
CA GLN A 267 21.19 12.26 1.95
C GLN A 267 21.28 13.13 0.68
N LEU A 268 20.15 13.67 0.22
CA LEU A 268 20.00 14.39 -1.06
C LEU A 268 20.17 13.53 -2.34
N SER A 269 20.52 12.24 -2.22
CA SER A 269 20.51 11.30 -3.35
C SER A 269 19.12 10.71 -3.56
N ASN A 270 18.70 10.56 -4.82
CA ASN A 270 17.51 9.78 -5.18
C ASN A 270 17.77 8.27 -5.29
N THR A 271 19.05 7.90 -5.32
CA THR A 271 19.49 6.54 -5.58
C THR A 271 19.94 5.85 -4.29
N ALA A 272 19.41 4.65 -4.04
CA ALA A 272 19.89 3.75 -2.99
C ALA A 272 20.74 2.64 -3.59
N TYR A 273 21.73 2.19 -2.82
CA TYR A 273 22.71 1.19 -3.20
C TYR A 273 22.49 -0.11 -2.43
N ARG A 274 22.46 -1.26 -3.10
CA ARG A 274 22.38 -2.56 -2.44
C ARG A 274 23.75 -2.93 -1.89
N ILE A 275 23.86 -2.97 -0.56
CA ILE A 275 25.14 -3.24 0.13
C ILE A 275 25.24 -4.68 0.64
N TYR A 276 24.11 -5.38 0.79
CA TYR A 276 24.06 -6.75 1.26
C TYR A 276 22.82 -7.48 0.73
N ASN A 277 22.96 -8.76 0.45
CA ASN A 277 21.89 -9.66 0.06
C ASN A 277 22.22 -11.07 0.58
N VAL A 278 21.30 -11.70 1.29
CA VAL A 278 21.47 -13.07 1.79
C VAL A 278 20.19 -13.87 1.67
N ASN A 279 20.34 -15.13 1.27
CA ASN A 279 19.29 -16.14 1.36
C ASN A 279 19.42 -16.89 2.69
N LYS A 280 18.40 -16.86 3.54
CA LYS A 280 18.43 -17.43 4.90
C LYS A 280 18.76 -18.91 4.90
N LYS A 281 18.14 -19.68 4.01
CA LYS A 281 18.33 -21.14 3.92
C LYS A 281 19.75 -21.50 3.51
N LYS A 282 20.31 -20.81 2.50
CA LYS A 282 21.70 -21.04 2.02
C LYS A 282 22.74 -20.64 3.08
N ALA A 283 22.45 -19.61 3.87
CA ALA A 283 23.33 -19.12 4.92
C ALA A 283 23.09 -19.76 6.30
N SER A 284 22.14 -20.69 6.42
CA SER A 284 21.74 -21.33 7.68
C SER A 284 21.37 -20.33 8.79
N ILE A 285 20.65 -19.27 8.41
CA ILE A 285 20.17 -18.22 9.34
C ILE A 285 18.79 -18.64 9.88
N ASN A 286 18.65 -18.62 11.20
CA ASN A 286 17.38 -18.92 11.90
C ASN A 286 16.38 -17.76 11.74
N ASP A 287 15.10 -18.05 11.91
CA ASP A 287 14.04 -17.05 11.91
C ASP A 287 14.21 -16.06 13.08
N ASP A 288 13.82 -14.80 12.84
CA ASP A 288 13.81 -13.71 13.81
C ASP A 288 15.16 -13.48 14.54
N SER A 289 16.26 -13.91 13.93
CA SER A 289 17.63 -13.75 14.42
C SER A 289 18.31 -12.46 13.92
N GLU A 290 19.31 -11.98 14.66
CA GLU A 290 20.11 -10.79 14.33
C GLU A 290 21.20 -11.14 13.29
N ILE A 291 21.25 -10.38 12.19
CA ILE A 291 22.29 -10.48 11.15
C ILE A 291 23.19 -9.24 11.24
N PHE A 292 24.51 -9.47 11.18
CA PHE A 292 25.50 -8.40 11.13
C PHE A 292 25.98 -8.15 9.70
N VAL A 293 25.96 -6.89 9.27
CA VAL A 293 26.35 -6.46 7.92
C VAL A 293 27.45 -5.42 8.01
N ASP A 294 28.61 -5.72 7.43
CA ASP A 294 29.74 -4.77 7.35
C ASP A 294 29.57 -3.84 6.14
N TYR A 295 29.69 -2.53 6.38
CA TYR A 295 29.65 -1.50 5.33
C TYR A 295 30.92 -0.64 5.36
N SER A 296 31.46 -0.39 4.17
CA SER A 296 32.55 0.57 3.94
C SER A 296 32.03 1.67 3.02
N TYR A 297 32.36 2.92 3.30
CA TYR A 297 31.87 4.04 2.50
C TYR A 297 32.44 3.96 1.08
N SER A 298 31.57 3.65 0.12
CA SER A 298 31.92 3.51 -1.29
C SER A 298 30.69 3.71 -2.17
N SER A 299 30.88 4.17 -3.39
CA SER A 299 29.85 4.20 -4.44
C SER A 299 29.88 2.98 -5.37
N ASN A 300 30.75 2.00 -5.11
CA ASN A 300 30.93 0.82 -5.97
C ASN A 300 29.91 -0.30 -5.69
N TYR A 301 28.70 0.07 -5.29
CA TYR A 301 27.61 -0.84 -5.00
C TYR A 301 26.57 -0.81 -6.12
N GLU A 302 25.78 -1.87 -6.22
CA GLU A 302 24.72 -1.98 -7.22
C GLU A 302 23.62 -0.96 -6.95
N VAL A 303 23.21 -0.24 -8.00
CA VAL A 303 22.19 0.81 -7.94
C VAL A 303 20.80 0.20 -8.17
N LEU A 304 19.85 0.52 -7.30
CA LEU A 304 18.43 0.23 -7.52
C LEU A 304 17.81 1.20 -8.53
N THR A 305 16.77 0.73 -9.21
CA THR A 305 15.92 1.59 -10.03
C THR A 305 15.16 2.60 -9.16
N ASP A 306 14.92 3.79 -9.71
CA ASP A 306 14.22 4.89 -9.01
C ASP A 306 12.78 4.53 -8.56
N GLU A 307 12.17 3.52 -9.16
CA GLU A 307 10.83 3.05 -8.78
C GLU A 307 10.88 2.32 -7.44
N GLU A 308 11.87 1.46 -7.19
CA GLU A 308 11.96 0.65 -5.97
C GLU A 308 12.40 1.44 -4.74
N THR A 309 13.17 2.53 -4.92
CA THR A 309 13.74 3.33 -3.82
C THR A 309 12.74 4.28 -3.15
N LYS A 310 11.55 4.44 -3.74
CA LYS A 310 10.53 5.40 -3.28
C LYS A 310 9.43 4.79 -2.40
N TYR A 311 9.29 3.46 -2.37
CA TYR A 311 8.21 2.80 -1.61
C TYR A 311 8.62 2.51 -0.16
N LEU A 312 7.92 3.14 0.79
CA LEU A 312 7.90 2.72 2.21
C LEU A 312 6.72 1.82 2.57
N TYR A 313 5.66 1.89 1.78
CA TYR A 313 4.44 1.12 1.98
C TYR A 313 3.69 0.94 0.66
N SER A 314 2.83 -0.07 0.62
CA SER A 314 1.87 -0.28 -0.47
C SER A 314 0.51 0.24 -0.02
N ASN A 315 -0.21 0.98 -0.87
CA ASN A 315 -1.56 1.45 -0.54
C ASN A 315 -2.60 0.42 -0.99
N MET A 316 -2.55 -0.78 -0.41
CA MET A 316 -3.39 -1.88 -0.83
C MET A 316 -4.87 -1.64 -0.46
N PRO A 317 -5.80 -1.76 -1.42
CA PRO A 317 -7.23 -1.67 -1.18
C PRO A 317 -7.72 -2.53 -0.02
N ARG A 318 -8.43 -1.93 0.95
CA ARG A 318 -9.03 -2.65 2.09
C ARG A 318 -10.50 -2.96 1.83
N PHE A 319 -10.99 -4.09 2.37
CA PHE A 319 -12.40 -4.51 2.25
C PHE A 319 -12.97 -4.42 0.82
N PRO A 320 -12.28 -4.97 -0.21
CA PRO A 320 -12.75 -4.86 -1.58
C PRO A 320 -14.03 -5.66 -1.76
N LYS A 321 -15.05 -5.05 -2.37
CA LYS A 321 -16.31 -5.72 -2.68
C LYS A 321 -16.18 -6.71 -3.84
N SER A 322 -15.37 -6.37 -4.85
CA SER A 322 -15.08 -7.24 -5.98
C SER A 322 -13.59 -7.25 -6.30
N GLN A 323 -13.10 -8.41 -6.70
CA GLN A 323 -11.75 -8.65 -7.21
C GLN A 323 -11.84 -9.34 -8.56
N GLU A 324 -10.91 -9.03 -9.46
CA GLU A 324 -10.75 -9.76 -10.72
C GLU A 324 -9.29 -9.75 -11.18
N LEU A 325 -8.90 -10.77 -11.95
CA LEU A 325 -7.60 -10.85 -12.62
C LEU A 325 -7.72 -10.35 -14.06
N VAL A 326 -6.82 -9.44 -14.46
CA VAL A 326 -6.71 -8.96 -15.84
C VAL A 326 -5.25 -9.00 -16.28
N GLY A 327 -4.96 -9.78 -17.32
CA GLY A 327 -3.60 -10.14 -17.66
C GLY A 327 -2.89 -10.76 -16.44
N ASN A 328 -1.76 -10.18 -16.05
CA ASN A 328 -0.99 -10.63 -14.87
C ASN A 328 -1.12 -9.66 -13.68
N ARG A 329 -2.25 -8.94 -13.57
CA ARG A 329 -2.51 -7.96 -12.50
C ARG A 329 -3.82 -8.25 -11.80
N LEU A 330 -3.85 -7.94 -10.51
CA LEU A 330 -5.06 -8.00 -9.70
C LEU A 330 -5.73 -6.64 -9.65
N VAL A 331 -7.05 -6.62 -9.81
CA VAL A 331 -7.88 -5.42 -9.84
C VAL A 331 -8.93 -5.51 -8.74
N TYR A 332 -9.13 -4.42 -8.01
CA TYR A 332 -10.15 -4.29 -6.96
C TYR A 332 -11.15 -3.20 -7.30
N TYR A 333 -12.41 -3.42 -6.93
CA TYR A 333 -13.50 -2.48 -7.13
C TYR A 333 -14.34 -2.31 -5.88
N ASN A 334 -14.74 -1.06 -5.60
CA ASN A 334 -15.50 -0.68 -4.41
C ASN A 334 -14.80 -1.12 -3.12
N TYR A 335 -13.84 -0.31 -2.68
CA TYR A 335 -12.92 -0.64 -1.58
C TYR A 335 -12.72 0.58 -0.66
N LYS A 336 -12.10 0.36 0.49
CA LYS A 336 -11.76 1.40 1.47
C LYS A 336 -10.27 1.72 1.42
N GLU A 337 -9.95 3.00 1.55
CA GLU A 337 -8.60 3.55 1.70
C GLU A 337 -8.51 4.27 3.04
N ASP A 338 -7.27 4.46 3.52
CA ASP A 338 -6.99 5.10 4.81
C ASP A 338 -7.72 4.42 5.96
N ARG A 339 -7.73 5.02 7.16
CA ARG A 339 -8.33 4.45 8.38
C ARG A 339 -8.90 5.57 9.25
N ASP A 340 -9.93 5.27 10.03
CA ASP A 340 -10.42 6.22 11.03
C ASP A 340 -9.49 6.26 12.26
N LEU A 341 -9.41 7.42 12.89
CA LEU A 341 -8.64 7.64 14.12
C LEU A 341 -9.52 7.30 15.32
N LYS A 342 -9.69 6.00 15.58
CA LYS A 342 -10.48 5.48 16.70
C LYS A 342 -9.59 4.79 17.73
N GLY A 343 -9.81 5.05 19.01
CA GLY A 343 -9.15 4.37 20.12
C GLY A 343 -9.63 2.93 20.30
N ILE A 344 -9.04 2.22 21.26
CA ILE A 344 -9.40 0.82 21.57
C ILE A 344 -10.88 0.67 21.98
N ASN A 345 -11.41 1.67 22.69
CA ASN A 345 -12.81 1.68 23.12
C ASN A 345 -13.79 2.16 22.03
N GLY A 346 -13.29 2.54 20.84
CA GLY A 346 -14.09 3.07 19.73
C GLY A 346 -14.33 4.58 19.73
N ASP A 347 -13.79 5.30 20.71
CA ASP A 347 -13.86 6.77 20.81
C ASP A 347 -13.02 7.45 19.73
N ASP A 348 -13.43 8.65 19.28
CA ASP A 348 -12.63 9.48 18.37
C ASP A 348 -11.35 9.98 19.06
N ILE A 349 -10.22 9.88 18.34
CA ILE A 349 -8.93 10.40 18.81
C ILE A 349 -8.68 11.77 18.20
N ASP A 350 -8.68 12.78 19.05
CA ASP A 350 -8.07 14.07 18.77
C ASP A 350 -6.61 14.06 19.24
N VAL A 351 -5.68 14.28 18.31
CA VAL A 351 -4.24 14.30 18.64
C VAL A 351 -3.93 15.52 19.51
N TYR A 352 -3.29 15.30 20.66
CA TYR A 352 -2.88 16.36 21.56
C TYR A 352 -1.50 16.09 22.16
N PHE A 353 -0.56 17.00 21.92
CA PHE A 353 0.80 16.95 22.43
C PHE A 353 1.43 18.35 22.50
N TYR A 354 2.53 18.44 23.26
CA TYR A 354 3.32 19.66 23.41
C TYR A 354 4.76 19.41 23.00
N VAL A 355 5.39 20.37 22.33
CA VAL A 355 6.82 20.33 22.00
C VAL A 355 7.60 21.15 23.01
N GLY A 356 8.73 20.61 23.45
CA GLY A 356 9.69 21.32 24.29
C GLY A 356 11.11 21.23 23.75
N VAL A 357 11.96 22.10 24.29
CA VAL A 357 13.39 22.19 23.99
C VAL A 357 14.18 21.81 25.23
N LYS A 358 15.24 21.04 25.04
CA LYS A 358 16.23 20.74 26.07
C LYS A 358 17.59 21.22 25.58
N ASN A 359 18.19 22.13 26.34
CA ASN A 359 19.50 22.72 26.08
C ASN A 359 20.54 22.08 27.01
N THR A 360 21.55 21.42 26.45
CA THR A 360 22.61 20.76 27.21
C THR A 360 23.93 21.47 26.96
N PRO A 361 24.70 21.91 27.98
CA PRO A 361 26.01 22.51 27.77
C PRO A 361 26.95 21.58 26.97
N TYR A 362 27.70 22.14 26.02
CA TYR A 362 28.64 21.36 25.23
C TYR A 362 29.78 20.79 26.09
N SER A 363 30.14 19.53 25.83
CA SER A 363 31.32 18.87 26.36
C SER A 363 31.91 17.95 25.30
N SER A 364 33.23 17.83 25.24
CA SER A 364 33.95 16.95 24.31
C SER A 364 33.65 15.46 24.49
N SER A 365 33.06 15.08 25.63
CA SER A 365 32.62 13.72 25.94
C SER A 365 31.21 13.38 25.43
N ILE A 366 30.46 14.36 24.91
CA ILE A 366 29.06 14.21 24.48
C ILE A 366 28.98 14.32 22.96
N LYS A 367 28.06 13.56 22.33
CA LYS A 367 27.75 13.72 20.91
C LYS A 367 27.30 15.13 20.62
N ASN A 368 27.83 15.74 19.57
CA ASN A 368 27.64 17.16 19.31
C ASN A 368 26.53 17.49 18.31
N ASN A 369 25.66 16.52 18.01
CA ASN A 369 24.46 16.69 17.20
C ASN A 369 23.51 17.69 17.86
N THR A 370 23.10 18.73 17.14
CA THR A 370 22.25 19.80 17.66
C THR A 370 21.10 20.13 16.71
N VAL A 371 20.02 20.65 17.28
CA VAL A 371 19.00 21.40 16.55
C VAL A 371 19.48 22.85 16.43
N VAL A 372 19.71 23.30 15.19
CA VAL A 372 20.37 24.58 14.92
C VAL A 372 19.56 25.78 15.43
N SER A 373 20.25 26.74 16.05
CA SER A 373 19.69 27.98 16.62
C SER A 373 19.23 29.02 15.59
N LEU A 374 18.33 29.91 16.01
CA LEU A 374 17.59 30.90 15.19
C LEU A 374 16.66 30.27 14.14
N PHE A 375 16.14 29.10 14.45
CA PHE A 375 15.16 28.42 13.62
C PHE A 375 13.93 28.04 14.43
N LYS A 376 12.80 28.01 13.72
CA LYS A 376 11.53 27.50 14.20
C LYS A 376 11.29 26.11 13.63
N TYR A 377 10.89 25.19 14.49
CA TYR A 377 10.60 23.81 14.17
C TYR A 377 9.15 23.52 14.51
N LYS A 378 8.46 22.80 13.64
CA LYS A 378 7.09 22.36 13.87
C LYS A 378 7.03 20.85 13.80
N ILE A 379 6.37 20.21 14.76
CA ILE A 379 6.34 18.76 14.88
C ILE A 379 4.93 18.26 14.61
N GLY A 380 4.82 17.15 13.89
CA GLY A 380 3.59 16.38 13.80
C GLY A 380 3.83 14.92 14.16
N VAL A 381 2.75 14.19 14.38
CA VAL A 381 2.80 12.74 14.62
C VAL A 381 2.28 11.98 13.40
N ILE A 382 2.85 10.80 13.16
CA ILE A 382 2.43 9.85 12.15
C ILE A 382 2.25 8.50 12.85
N PHE A 383 1.08 7.89 12.66
CA PHE A 383 0.83 6.53 13.09
C PHE A 383 0.96 5.57 11.91
N TYR A 384 1.55 4.39 12.17
CA TYR A 384 1.75 3.32 11.20
C TYR A 384 1.16 2.01 11.72
N ASN A 385 0.71 1.15 10.81
CA ASN A 385 0.44 -0.25 11.11
C ASN A 385 1.65 -1.15 10.80
N ASP A 386 1.45 -2.46 10.93
CA ASP A 386 2.49 -3.47 10.65
C ASP A 386 2.95 -3.49 9.20
N TYR A 387 2.11 -3.04 8.25
CA TYR A 387 2.40 -2.99 6.82
C TYR A 387 3.06 -1.66 6.39
N ASN A 388 3.41 -0.79 7.35
CA ASN A 388 3.87 0.59 7.15
C ASN A 388 2.85 1.51 6.45
N GLU A 389 1.58 1.10 6.30
CA GLU A 389 0.51 2.04 5.96
C GLU A 389 0.37 3.04 7.11
N ARG A 390 0.03 4.29 6.77
CA ARG A 390 0.24 5.41 7.69
C ARG A 390 -0.79 6.50 7.54
N THR A 391 -0.91 7.31 8.60
CA THR A 391 -1.64 8.57 8.54
C THR A 391 -0.89 9.62 7.74
N SER A 392 -1.59 10.66 7.28
CA SER A 392 -0.91 11.94 7.01
C SER A 392 -0.32 12.53 8.28
N ILE A 393 0.43 13.63 8.18
CA ILE A 393 0.86 14.36 9.37
C ILE A 393 -0.37 14.80 10.16
N LEU A 394 -0.41 14.44 11.45
CA LEU A 394 -1.42 14.89 12.39
C LEU A 394 -0.83 15.97 13.30
N LEU A 395 -1.56 17.07 13.44
CA LEU A 395 -1.24 18.21 14.30
C LEU A 395 -2.31 18.37 15.37
N PRO A 396 -1.96 18.94 16.54
CA PRO A 396 -2.94 19.28 17.56
C PRO A 396 -3.82 20.44 17.07
N GLN A 397 -5.07 20.50 17.55
CA GLN A 397 -6.02 21.56 17.17
C GLN A 397 -5.45 22.98 17.38
N ASN A 398 -4.70 23.19 18.46
CA ASN A 398 -3.89 24.39 18.64
C ASN A 398 -2.47 24.16 18.08
N GLU A 399 -2.25 24.49 16.82
CA GLU A 399 -0.97 24.22 16.16
C GLU A 399 0.24 24.92 16.84
N ASN A 400 0.04 25.99 17.61
CA ASN A 400 1.14 26.68 18.31
C ASN A 400 1.84 25.78 19.34
N VAL A 401 1.14 24.80 19.94
CA VAL A 401 1.76 23.87 20.89
C VAL A 401 2.64 22.82 20.22
N SER A 402 2.55 22.72 18.88
CA SER A 402 3.39 21.85 18.05
C SER A 402 4.69 22.51 17.57
N GLU A 403 4.93 23.76 17.98
CA GLU A 403 6.07 24.55 17.51
C GLU A 403 7.09 24.79 18.63
N ALA A 404 8.37 24.75 18.27
CA ALA A 404 9.47 25.13 19.14
C ALA A 404 10.43 26.07 18.40
N THR A 405 10.95 27.07 19.12
CA THR A 405 11.95 28.01 18.59
C THR A 405 13.22 27.86 19.39
N ILE A 406 14.34 27.72 18.69
CA ILE A 406 15.68 27.73 19.32
C ILE A 406 16.26 29.13 19.17
N GLY A 407 16.48 29.82 20.29
CA GLY A 407 16.94 31.21 20.32
C GLY A 407 18.45 31.38 20.06
N PHE A 408 18.91 32.62 19.95
CA PHE A 408 20.33 32.95 19.76
C PHE A 408 21.19 32.61 21.00
N GLU A 409 20.59 32.70 22.17
CA GLU A 409 21.16 32.37 23.47
C GLU A 409 21.63 30.91 23.55
N ASP A 410 20.98 30.02 22.81
CA ASP A 410 21.18 28.57 22.88
C ASP A 410 22.25 28.04 21.90
N LYS A 411 22.85 28.90 21.07
CA LYS A 411 23.88 28.52 20.08
C LYS A 411 25.14 27.84 20.66
N ASN A 412 25.38 28.04 21.97
CA ASN A 412 26.51 27.45 22.69
C ASN A 412 26.16 26.11 23.35
N THR A 413 24.93 25.64 23.19
CA THR A 413 24.42 24.42 23.79
C THR A 413 24.09 23.40 22.71
N ILE A 414 24.07 22.13 23.11
CA ILE A 414 23.54 21.01 22.34
C ILE A 414 22.02 21.01 22.55
N ASN A 415 21.29 21.43 21.52
CA ASN A 415 19.84 21.57 21.55
C ASN A 415 19.17 20.29 21.07
N SER A 416 18.15 19.84 21.79
CA SER A 416 17.32 18.70 21.42
C SER A 416 15.85 19.01 21.64
N LEU A 417 14.99 18.41 20.82
CA LEU A 417 13.55 18.55 20.91
C LEU A 417 12.94 17.31 21.60
N PHE A 418 11.88 17.51 22.37
CA PHE A 418 11.08 16.43 22.92
C PHE A 418 9.59 16.72 22.77
N VAL A 419 8.78 15.67 22.77
CA VAL A 419 7.31 15.74 22.72
C VAL A 419 6.73 15.18 24.00
N LYS A 420 5.74 15.86 24.59
CA LYS A 420 4.89 15.34 25.67
C LYS A 420 3.52 15.00 25.09
N MET A 421 3.23 13.71 24.93
CA MET A 421 1.99 13.23 24.33
C MET A 421 0.91 13.06 25.40
N VAL A 422 -0.32 13.48 25.10
CA VAL A 422 -1.48 13.33 25.97
C VAL A 422 -2.53 12.41 25.36
N SER A 423 -2.68 12.44 24.03
CA SER A 423 -3.64 11.60 23.31
C SER A 423 -3.11 10.18 23.10
N ASP A 424 -4.03 9.22 23.10
CA ASP A 424 -3.77 7.82 22.76
C ASP A 424 -3.49 7.63 21.26
N ALA A 425 -2.98 6.45 20.92
CA ALA A 425 -2.80 6.01 19.54
C ALA A 425 -4.07 5.31 19.00
N PRO A 426 -4.33 5.38 17.68
CA PRO A 426 -5.40 4.60 17.05
C PRO A 426 -5.25 3.11 17.29
N SER A 427 -6.37 2.40 17.42
CA SER A 427 -6.40 0.95 17.74
C SER A 427 -5.68 0.07 16.73
N TRP A 428 -5.59 0.52 15.47
CA TRP A 428 -4.90 -0.19 14.39
C TRP A 428 -3.39 0.11 14.33
N ALA A 429 -2.93 1.15 15.03
CA ALA A 429 -1.55 1.60 14.95
C ALA A 429 -0.65 0.68 15.80
N THR A 430 0.45 0.23 15.21
CA THR A 430 1.48 -0.55 15.92
C THR A 430 2.77 0.22 16.11
N LYS A 431 2.96 1.32 15.36
CA LYS A 431 4.13 2.19 15.45
C LYS A 431 3.72 3.65 15.37
N ALA A 432 4.50 4.51 16.00
CA ALA A 432 4.40 5.96 15.87
C ALA A 432 5.75 6.57 15.55
N LYS A 433 5.74 7.65 14.77
CA LYS A 433 6.92 8.51 14.54
C LYS A 433 6.52 9.97 14.64
N PHE A 434 7.48 10.80 15.05
CA PHE A 434 7.36 12.24 14.92
C PHE A 434 7.96 12.67 13.59
N ALA A 435 7.39 13.71 13.00
CA ALA A 435 7.91 14.34 11.80
C ALA A 435 8.14 15.81 12.05
N VAL A 436 9.25 16.33 11.55
CA VAL A 436 9.69 17.70 11.79
C VAL A 436 9.59 18.48 10.48
N LEU A 437 8.92 19.61 10.54
CA LEU A 437 9.00 20.68 9.56
C LEU A 437 10.03 21.68 10.07
N SER A 438 11.08 21.87 9.27
CA SER A 438 12.15 22.82 9.51
C SER A 438 12.39 23.61 8.23
N GLN A 439 12.72 24.90 8.37
CA GLN A 439 13.23 25.66 7.23
C GLN A 439 14.49 24.99 6.69
N LYS A 440 14.68 25.03 5.37
CA LYS A 440 15.90 24.54 4.75
C LYS A 440 17.09 25.38 5.25
N LEU A 441 18.14 24.71 5.70
CA LEU A 441 19.36 25.37 6.14
C LEU A 441 20.13 25.89 4.91
N ASN A 442 20.19 27.20 4.79
CA ASN A 442 20.87 27.93 3.73
C ASN A 442 21.60 29.14 4.30
N TYR A 443 22.46 28.87 5.28
CA TYR A 443 23.37 29.85 5.85
C TYR A 443 24.82 29.40 5.68
N GLU A 444 25.72 30.35 5.77
CA GLU A 444 27.16 30.12 5.68
C GLU A 444 27.84 30.55 6.99
N ASN A 445 28.77 29.71 7.46
CA ASN A 445 29.68 30.05 8.55
C ASN A 445 30.92 30.75 7.98
N ILE A 446 31.26 31.91 8.54
CA ILE A 446 32.32 32.79 8.07
C ILE A 446 33.31 33.03 9.22
N TYR A 447 34.58 32.75 8.95
CA TYR A 447 35.65 32.86 9.95
C TYR A 447 36.59 34.01 9.62
N ILE A 448 36.62 35.05 10.47
CA ILE A 448 37.40 36.27 10.22
C ILE A 448 38.58 36.33 11.19
N THR A 449 39.79 36.27 10.65
CA THR A 449 41.05 36.39 11.41
C THR A 449 41.62 37.81 11.40
N TYR A 450 41.07 38.69 10.56
CA TYR A 450 41.45 40.10 10.52
C TYR A 450 40.25 41.02 10.27
N ALA A 451 40.09 42.02 11.12
CA ALA A 451 39.09 43.07 10.98
C ALA A 451 39.67 44.43 11.36
N ARG A 452 39.27 45.49 10.66
CA ARG A 452 39.68 46.87 10.97
C ARG A 452 38.50 47.83 10.92
N LYS A 453 38.33 48.63 11.98
CA LYS A 453 37.36 49.73 12.03
C LYS A 453 37.96 51.00 11.41
N VAL A 454 37.26 51.61 10.45
CA VAL A 454 37.59 52.90 9.84
C VAL A 454 36.31 53.74 9.82
N GLY A 455 36.22 54.73 10.70
CA GLY A 455 34.96 55.46 10.94
C GLY A 455 33.86 54.53 11.44
N ASN A 456 32.69 54.56 10.80
CA ASN A 456 31.53 53.71 11.11
C ASN A 456 31.51 52.39 10.30
N LYS A 457 32.58 52.10 9.56
CA LYS A 457 32.71 50.88 8.75
C LYS A 457 33.73 49.94 9.36
N ILE A 458 33.47 48.64 9.28
CA ILE A 458 34.45 47.58 9.58
C ILE A 458 34.74 46.80 8.31
N PHE A 459 36.03 46.68 8.01
CA PHE A 459 36.58 45.90 6.92
C PHE A 459 36.97 44.53 7.46
N LEU A 460 36.25 43.49 7.04
CA LEU A 460 36.48 42.09 7.39
C LEU A 460 37.27 41.41 6.28
N SER A 461 38.48 40.95 6.56
CA SER A 461 39.30 40.25 5.56
C SER A 461 38.71 38.88 5.26
N ILE A 462 38.38 38.61 4.00
CA ILE A 462 37.85 37.33 3.56
C ILE A 462 38.88 36.62 2.67
N THR A 463 39.19 35.38 3.03
CA THR A 463 40.26 34.57 2.45
C THR A 463 39.77 33.13 2.28
N GLY A 464 40.45 32.35 1.44
CA GLY A 464 40.05 30.96 1.17
C GLY A 464 38.60 30.86 0.70
N ASP A 465 37.87 29.87 1.23
CA ASP A 465 36.50 29.59 0.83
C ASP A 465 35.48 30.63 1.34
N ASN A 466 35.83 31.47 2.33
CA ASN A 466 34.95 32.58 2.76
C ASN A 466 34.62 33.54 1.59
N ILE A 467 35.52 33.68 0.61
CA ILE A 467 35.29 34.49 -0.59
C ILE A 467 34.04 34.03 -1.34
N ASN A 468 33.72 32.73 -1.30
CA ASN A 468 32.54 32.18 -1.96
C ASN A 468 31.26 32.31 -1.10
N ARG A 469 31.41 32.38 0.22
CA ARG A 469 30.32 32.31 1.20
C ARG A 469 29.61 33.63 1.48
N ILE A 470 30.26 34.76 1.24
CA ILE A 470 29.71 36.10 1.49
C ILE A 470 29.52 36.88 0.20
N ARG A 471 28.41 37.60 0.09
CA ARG A 471 28.08 38.49 -1.02
C ARG A 471 27.67 39.86 -0.50
N LYS A 472 27.67 40.83 -1.41
CA LYS A 472 27.05 42.14 -1.16
C LYS A 472 25.57 41.94 -0.82
N ASP A 473 25.04 42.76 0.08
CA ASP A 473 23.67 42.75 0.58
C ASP A 473 23.29 41.56 1.48
N ASP A 474 24.19 40.59 1.69
CA ASP A 474 23.98 39.56 2.72
C ASP A 474 23.89 40.21 4.12
N VAL A 475 23.09 39.61 4.99
CA VAL A 475 23.04 39.96 6.42
C VAL A 475 23.83 38.92 7.20
N ILE A 476 24.73 39.35 8.07
CA ILE A 476 25.55 38.48 8.91
C ILE A 476 25.29 38.72 10.40
N ILE A 477 25.39 37.67 11.18
CA ILE A 477 25.15 37.65 12.63
C ILE A 477 26.45 37.18 13.28
N ARG A 478 26.96 37.94 14.27
CA ARG A 478 28.19 37.59 14.98
C ARG A 478 27.91 36.52 16.03
N THR A 479 28.35 35.28 15.78
CA THR A 479 28.01 34.12 16.63
C THR A 479 28.94 33.93 17.82
N ASP A 480 30.12 34.55 17.85
CA ASP A 480 30.97 34.58 19.05
C ASP A 480 30.48 35.59 20.10
N SER A 481 29.45 36.40 19.79
CA SER A 481 28.88 37.39 20.71
C SER A 481 27.77 36.81 21.59
N SER A 482 27.60 37.38 22.78
CA SER A 482 26.42 37.14 23.64
C SER A 482 25.18 37.90 23.19
N VAL A 483 25.32 38.93 22.36
CA VAL A 483 24.22 39.80 21.93
C VAL A 483 23.82 39.50 20.48
N TYR A 484 22.53 39.27 20.25
CA TYR A 484 21.99 39.13 18.90
C TYR A 484 22.02 40.47 18.17
N LYS A 485 22.72 40.54 17.04
CA LYS A 485 22.73 41.71 16.17
C LYS A 485 23.00 41.32 14.72
N GLU A 486 22.24 41.92 13.83
CA GLU A 486 22.36 41.76 12.38
C GLU A 486 23.21 42.89 11.80
N TYR A 487 24.15 42.54 10.94
CA TYR A 487 25.01 43.47 10.21
C TYR A 487 24.84 43.26 8.72
N LYS A 488 24.52 44.33 7.97
CA LYS A 488 24.39 44.25 6.52
C LYS A 488 25.75 44.44 5.85
N VAL A 489 26.07 43.55 4.91
CA VAL A 489 27.27 43.64 4.08
C VAL A 489 27.04 44.67 2.98
N SER A 490 27.70 45.82 3.11
CA SER A 490 27.56 46.96 2.19
C SER A 490 28.26 46.72 0.85
N GLU A 491 29.42 46.05 0.87
CA GLU A 491 30.26 45.80 -0.30
C GLU A 491 31.22 44.63 -0.03
N VAL A 492 31.57 43.91 -1.09
CA VAL A 492 32.61 42.86 -1.10
C VAL A 492 33.51 43.16 -2.29
N GLN A 493 34.72 43.66 -2.03
CA GLN A 493 35.66 44.07 -3.09
C GLN A 493 37.11 43.99 -2.62
N GLN A 494 38.02 44.21 -3.56
CA GLN A 494 39.45 44.30 -3.28
C GLN A 494 39.79 45.68 -2.70
N TYR A 495 40.51 45.70 -1.59
CA TYR A 495 41.04 46.90 -0.95
C TYR A 495 42.54 46.77 -0.75
N GLY A 496 43.23 47.91 -0.68
CA GLY A 496 44.66 47.97 -0.42
C GLY A 496 45.07 48.95 0.66
N ILE A 497 46.38 49.06 0.90
CA ILE A 497 46.95 49.89 1.97
C ILE A 497 46.47 51.36 1.91
N LYS A 498 46.23 51.87 0.69
CA LYS A 498 45.73 53.23 0.44
C LYS A 498 44.32 53.46 0.98
N ASP A 499 43.52 52.41 1.13
CA ASP A 499 42.15 52.46 1.63
C ASP A 499 42.06 52.35 3.16
N GLY A 500 43.21 52.36 3.84
CA GLY A 500 43.29 52.28 5.29
C GLY A 500 43.15 50.86 5.83
N VAL A 501 43.36 49.81 5.03
CA VAL A 501 43.65 48.44 5.50
C VAL A 501 45.17 48.20 5.57
N ILE A 502 45.63 47.12 6.17
CA ILE A 502 47.09 46.86 6.33
C ILE A 502 47.71 46.05 5.19
N ARG A 503 46.89 45.45 4.31
CA ARG A 503 47.34 44.61 3.20
C ARG A 503 46.31 44.64 2.07
N ASP A 504 46.78 44.45 0.84
CA ASP A 504 45.93 44.18 -0.30
C ASP A 504 45.21 42.82 -0.16
N GLY A 505 43.89 42.82 -0.30
CA GLY A 505 43.07 41.62 -0.15
C GLY A 505 41.60 41.88 -0.46
N VAL A 506 40.78 40.83 -0.40
CA VAL A 506 39.32 40.95 -0.53
C VAL A 506 38.73 41.19 0.85
N TYR A 507 37.91 42.22 0.98
CA TYR A 507 37.23 42.54 2.24
C TYR A 507 35.72 42.63 2.05
N ALA A 508 34.99 42.11 3.03
CA ALA A 508 33.58 42.41 3.22
C ALA A 508 33.44 43.59 4.18
N VAL A 509 32.69 44.61 3.81
CA VAL A 509 32.54 45.82 4.63
C VAL A 509 31.14 45.85 5.24
N ILE A 510 31.10 46.00 6.56
CA ILE A 510 29.86 46.18 7.31
C ILE A 510 29.82 47.56 7.95
N GLU A 511 28.63 48.13 8.04
CA GLU A 511 28.38 49.34 8.84
C GLU A 511 28.02 48.94 10.26
N VAL A 512 28.64 49.62 11.23
CA VAL A 512 28.49 49.33 12.65
C VAL A 512 28.32 50.61 13.45
N ASP A 513 27.62 50.50 14.58
CA ASP A 513 27.62 51.53 15.61
C ASP A 513 28.76 51.29 16.61
N ASP A 514 28.77 52.09 17.67
CA ASP A 514 29.81 52.02 18.71
C ASP A 514 29.72 50.77 19.59
N SER A 515 28.68 49.93 19.44
CA SER A 515 28.55 48.69 20.21
C SER A 515 29.42 47.55 19.65
N PHE A 516 29.97 47.68 18.43
CA PHE A 516 30.83 46.64 17.86
C PHE A 516 32.26 46.78 18.39
N THR A 517 32.72 45.78 19.13
CA THR A 517 34.08 45.73 19.67
C THR A 517 34.94 44.71 18.94
N ILE A 518 36.20 45.08 18.68
CA ILE A 518 37.23 44.19 18.16
C ILE A 518 38.22 43.94 19.29
N THR A 519 38.39 42.67 19.69
CA THR A 519 39.33 42.28 20.74
C THR A 519 40.63 41.82 20.11
N LYS A 520 41.75 42.41 20.50
CA LYS A 520 43.08 41.98 20.05
C LYS A 520 43.47 40.64 20.66
N ASN A 521 44.28 39.87 19.96
CA ASN A 521 44.80 38.56 20.40
C ASN A 521 46.03 38.66 21.31
N GLY A 522 46.31 39.85 21.86
CA GLY A 522 47.40 40.21 22.77
C GLY A 522 47.68 41.71 22.74
N GLU A 523 48.66 42.16 23.51
CA GLU A 523 49.18 43.53 23.43
C GLU A 523 50.19 43.67 22.29
N ASP A 524 50.17 44.83 21.62
CA ASP A 524 51.18 45.16 20.60
C ASP A 524 52.56 45.24 21.28
N ILE A 525 53.59 44.72 20.60
CA ILE A 525 54.96 44.69 21.11
C ILE A 525 55.81 45.63 20.26
N PRO A 526 56.07 46.87 20.71
CA PRO A 526 57.06 47.76 20.12
C PRO A 526 58.42 47.58 20.81
N ILE A 527 59.45 47.22 20.05
CA ILE A 527 60.83 47.09 20.51
C ILE A 527 61.71 47.99 19.65
N ILE A 528 62.45 48.89 20.29
CA ILE A 528 63.44 49.73 19.61
C ILE A 528 64.80 49.41 20.23
N SER A 529 65.75 49.06 19.39
CA SER A 529 67.15 48.91 19.76
C SER A 529 68.01 49.80 18.87
N GLU A 530 69.00 50.44 19.48
CA GLU A 530 69.90 51.35 18.81
C GLU A 530 71.33 51.03 19.22
N SER A 531 72.19 50.80 18.23
CA SER A 531 73.62 50.66 18.45
C SER A 531 74.25 52.05 18.62
N GLY A 532 75.36 52.13 19.36
CA GLY A 532 76.26 53.28 19.24
C GLY A 532 76.86 53.37 17.83
N TRP A 533 77.50 54.48 17.51
CA TRP A 533 78.33 54.60 16.31
C TRP A 533 79.46 53.54 16.34
N ARG A 534 79.71 52.90 15.20
CA ARG A 534 80.70 51.82 15.03
C ARG A 534 81.52 52.04 13.78
N THR A 535 82.83 51.89 13.89
CA THR A 535 83.75 52.04 12.76
C THR A 535 83.53 50.96 11.70
N ILE A 536 83.53 51.36 10.42
CA ILE A 536 83.37 50.48 9.24
C ILE A 536 84.53 50.64 8.25
N ASP A 537 84.78 49.62 7.43
CA ASP A 537 85.72 49.71 6.31
C ASP A 537 85.09 50.52 5.16
N ALA A 538 85.53 51.76 4.97
CA ALA A 538 85.08 52.65 3.89
C ALA A 538 86.21 53.05 2.91
N VAL A 539 87.36 52.38 2.93
CA VAL A 539 88.58 52.80 2.22
C VAL A 539 88.44 52.74 0.69
N GLN A 540 88.67 53.86 0.00
CA GLN A 540 88.62 53.96 -1.47
C GLN A 540 89.41 52.81 -2.14
N GLN A 541 88.75 52.05 -3.04
CA GLN A 541 89.26 50.83 -3.72
C GLN A 541 89.53 49.58 -2.84
N SER A 542 89.03 49.52 -1.60
CA SER A 542 89.07 48.27 -0.81
C SER A 542 88.38 47.12 -1.56
N THR A 543 89.07 45.97 -1.66
CA THR A 543 88.58 44.73 -2.28
C THR A 543 87.85 43.83 -1.27
N ASN A 544 87.62 44.31 -0.04
CA ASN A 544 86.92 43.57 0.99
C ASN A 544 85.44 43.41 0.62
N PRO A 545 84.92 42.18 0.44
CA PRO A 545 83.52 41.96 0.13
C PRO A 545 82.58 42.34 1.30
N LYS A 546 83.12 42.57 2.49
CA LYS A 546 82.41 43.07 3.69
C LYS A 546 82.65 44.56 3.95
N ARG A 547 83.06 45.32 2.93
CA ARG A 547 83.23 46.77 3.03
C ARG A 547 81.89 47.39 3.42
N TYR A 548 81.92 48.37 4.33
CA TYR A 548 80.75 48.98 4.98
C TYR A 548 80.02 48.12 6.03
N ASP A 549 80.55 46.93 6.37
CA ASP A 549 80.15 46.19 7.57
C ASP A 549 80.84 46.73 8.83
N ALA A 550 80.10 46.80 9.95
CA ALA A 550 80.68 47.04 11.27
C ALA A 550 81.49 45.82 11.75
N THR A 551 82.76 46.02 12.14
CA THR A 551 83.71 44.92 12.36
C THR A 551 84.06 44.61 13.84
N SER A 552 83.24 44.93 14.85
CA SER A 552 83.57 44.59 16.26
C SER A 552 82.39 44.38 17.25
N PHE A 553 82.66 43.64 18.35
CA PHE A 553 81.75 43.07 19.35
C PHE A 553 81.48 44.00 20.56
N TYR A 554 80.23 44.12 21.02
CA TYR A 554 79.87 44.79 22.29
C TYR A 554 78.74 44.05 23.03
N SER A 555 78.89 43.91 24.36
CA SER A 555 77.90 43.34 25.29
C SER A 555 77.55 44.34 26.40
N GLY A 556 76.28 44.47 26.75
CA GLY A 556 75.81 45.30 27.88
C GLY A 556 74.59 44.70 28.59
N GLN A 557 74.34 45.15 29.84
CA GLN A 557 73.28 44.64 30.71
C GLN A 557 72.40 45.79 31.24
N ILE A 558 71.08 45.64 31.14
CA ILE A 558 70.09 46.51 31.83
C ILE A 558 69.12 45.59 32.58
N GLY A 559 69.14 45.64 33.91
CA GLY A 559 68.38 44.69 34.74
C GLY A 559 68.89 43.25 34.56
N SER A 560 67.97 42.30 34.36
CA SER A 560 68.28 40.88 34.10
C SER A 560 68.43 40.53 32.61
N ILE A 561 68.48 41.52 31.72
CA ILE A 561 68.56 41.33 30.26
C ILE A 561 69.99 41.63 29.79
N ILE A 562 70.57 40.67 29.07
CA ILE A 562 71.86 40.80 28.37
C ILE A 562 71.55 41.02 26.89
N TYR A 563 72.16 42.02 26.26
CA TYR A 563 72.06 42.23 24.81
C TYR A 563 73.44 42.22 24.16
N ASN A 564 73.51 41.62 22.97
CA ASN A 564 74.67 41.60 22.09
C ASN A 564 74.30 42.24 20.75
N SER A 565 75.20 43.02 20.15
CA SER A 565 75.10 43.37 18.72
C SER A 565 76.46 43.13 18.08
N THR A 566 76.52 42.34 17.01
CA THR A 566 77.72 42.17 16.18
C THR A 566 77.33 42.31 14.72
N ASN A 567 78.08 43.11 13.97
CA ASN A 567 77.86 43.37 12.54
C ASN A 567 76.54 44.11 12.26
N ASN A 568 76.36 44.56 11.02
CA ASN A 568 75.16 45.22 10.49
C ASN A 568 73.93 44.29 10.57
N ARG A 569 73.47 43.97 11.79
CA ARG A 569 72.40 43.04 12.08
C ARG A 569 71.46 43.60 13.13
N ALA A 570 70.20 43.19 13.06
CA ALA A 570 69.21 43.41 14.12
C ALA A 570 68.97 42.08 14.85
N ASP A 571 69.12 42.08 16.18
CA ASP A 571 68.92 40.91 17.05
C ASP A 571 67.59 41.01 17.80
N PHE A 572 66.85 39.91 17.84
CA PHE A 572 65.54 39.80 18.46
C PHE A 572 65.47 38.54 19.32
N LEU A 573 64.96 38.61 20.55
CA LEU A 573 64.71 37.39 21.34
C LEU A 573 63.42 36.71 20.86
N LYS A 574 63.47 35.40 20.58
CA LYS A 574 62.30 34.61 20.15
C LYS A 574 61.18 34.63 21.20
N SER A 575 61.53 34.70 22.49
CA SER A 575 60.57 34.74 23.60
C SER A 575 59.73 36.01 23.66
N ASP A 576 60.25 37.14 23.18
CA ASP A 576 59.61 38.45 23.35
C ASP A 576 58.32 38.57 22.53
N TYR A 577 58.21 37.79 21.47
CA TYR A 577 57.08 37.82 20.53
C TYR A 577 56.10 36.66 20.73
N GLY A 578 56.47 35.66 21.55
CA GLY A 578 55.69 34.43 21.73
C GLY A 578 55.34 33.75 20.40
N VAL A 579 54.20 33.06 20.38
CA VAL A 579 53.62 32.53 19.15
C VAL A 579 53.06 33.69 18.31
N ILE A 580 53.42 33.73 17.03
CA ILE A 580 52.86 34.69 16.08
C ILE A 580 51.57 34.09 15.55
N LYS A 581 50.45 34.73 15.86
CA LYS A 581 49.15 34.23 15.43
C LYS A 581 48.83 34.71 14.03
N GLU A 582 47.99 33.95 13.34
CA GLU A 582 47.42 34.43 12.09
C GLU A 582 46.73 35.79 12.28
N GLY A 583 46.97 36.72 11.36
CA GLY A 583 46.46 38.09 11.45
C GLY A 583 47.39 39.07 12.17
N ASP A 584 48.46 38.59 12.81
CA ASP A 584 49.50 39.45 13.38
C ASP A 584 50.27 40.15 12.25
N LEU A 585 50.59 41.43 12.44
CA LEU A 585 51.43 42.20 11.53
C LEU A 585 52.78 42.45 12.20
N PHE A 586 53.79 41.75 11.72
CA PHE A 586 55.16 42.04 12.08
C PHE A 586 55.70 43.13 11.16
N SER A 587 56.29 44.16 11.72
CA SER A 587 56.97 45.19 10.96
C SER A 587 58.32 45.43 11.57
N PHE A 588 59.33 45.57 10.71
CA PHE A 588 60.65 45.96 11.16
C PHE A 588 61.20 47.06 10.25
N SER A 589 62.06 47.88 10.82
CA SER A 589 62.79 48.94 10.14
C SER A 589 64.19 48.99 10.71
N ILE A 590 65.18 48.63 9.90
CA ILE A 590 66.60 48.76 10.23
C ILE A 590 67.13 50.00 9.50
N ASN A 591 67.44 51.04 10.27
CA ASN A 591 68.07 52.26 9.78
C ASN A 591 69.57 52.18 10.00
N PHE A 592 70.33 52.26 8.92
CA PHE A 592 71.78 52.36 8.93
C PHE A 592 72.15 53.83 8.66
N HIS A 593 72.59 54.56 9.67
CA HIS A 593 73.11 55.91 9.52
C HIS A 593 74.59 55.84 9.27
N TYR A 594 75.05 56.43 8.17
CA TYR A 594 76.45 56.45 7.79
C TYR A 594 76.99 57.87 7.91
N GLY A 595 78.12 58.02 8.60
CA GLY A 595 78.64 59.35 8.90
C GLY A 595 79.98 59.33 9.62
N ARG A 596 80.31 60.47 10.20
CA ARG A 596 81.35 60.64 11.22
C ARG A 596 80.68 61.11 12.52
N THR A 597 81.38 61.01 13.64
CA THR A 597 80.90 61.56 14.91
C THR A 597 80.59 63.07 14.75
N GLY A 598 79.30 63.43 14.67
CA GLY A 598 78.82 64.81 14.52
C GLY A 598 78.40 65.26 13.11
N ASP A 599 78.47 64.41 12.08
CA ASP A 599 78.06 64.73 10.70
C ASP A 599 77.55 63.47 9.95
N GLU A 600 76.37 63.54 9.34
CA GLU A 600 75.70 62.41 8.69
C GLU A 600 75.80 62.52 7.16
N TYR A 601 76.36 61.49 6.52
CA TYR A 601 76.54 61.45 5.07
C TYR A 601 75.30 60.95 4.33
N GLY A 602 74.49 60.15 5.01
CA GLY A 602 73.24 59.59 4.51
C GLY A 602 72.79 58.43 5.38
N SER A 603 71.55 57.99 5.17
CA SER A 603 71.01 56.81 5.84
C SER A 603 70.34 55.87 4.85
N ILE A 604 70.39 54.58 5.17
CA ILE A 604 69.68 53.54 4.43
C ILE A 604 68.67 52.92 5.37
N ASN A 605 67.41 53.01 4.99
CA ASN A 605 66.33 52.32 5.67
C ASN A 605 66.03 51.02 4.93
N VAL A 606 66.14 49.89 5.64
CA VAL A 606 65.59 48.61 5.20
C VAL A 606 64.41 48.30 6.10
N SER A 607 63.21 48.46 5.56
CA SER A 607 61.97 48.15 6.28
C SER A 607 61.12 47.16 5.51
N GLU A 608 60.41 46.32 6.25
CA GLU A 608 59.45 45.37 5.69
C GLU A 608 58.29 45.18 6.66
N GLN A 609 57.11 44.92 6.09
CA GLN A 609 55.92 44.52 6.82
C GLN A 609 55.53 43.12 6.38
N ILE A 610 55.47 42.21 7.34
CA ILE A 610 55.19 40.80 7.16
C ILE A 610 53.89 40.49 7.89
N PHE A 611 52.87 40.15 7.13
CA PHE A 611 51.58 39.75 7.65
C PHE A 611 51.54 38.23 7.84
N ALA A 612 51.26 37.78 9.05
CA ALA A 612 51.15 36.36 9.35
C ALA A 612 49.87 35.77 8.73
N THR A 613 50.04 34.99 7.65
CA THR A 613 48.94 34.28 6.97
C THR A 613 48.54 32.96 7.61
N LYS A 614 49.33 32.50 8.58
CA LYS A 614 49.13 31.29 9.39
C LYS A 614 49.76 31.53 10.74
N GLU A 615 49.57 30.59 11.67
CA GLU A 615 50.27 30.61 12.94
C GLU A 615 51.75 30.21 12.75
N TYR A 616 52.67 30.98 13.33
CA TYR A 616 54.10 30.66 13.35
C TYR A 616 54.55 30.43 14.79
N PRO A 617 55.23 29.31 15.09
CA PRO A 617 55.69 28.98 16.44
C PRO A 617 56.61 30.05 17.05
N SER A 618 57.33 30.80 16.21
CA SER A 618 58.17 31.91 16.64
C SER A 618 58.38 32.92 15.51
N ILE A 619 58.89 34.10 15.86
CA ILE A 619 59.25 35.13 14.88
C ILE A 619 60.32 34.66 13.87
N TYR A 620 61.14 33.68 14.25
CA TYR A 620 62.14 33.09 13.36
C TYR A 620 61.49 32.44 12.13
N GLU A 621 60.51 31.58 12.37
CA GLU A 621 59.80 30.85 11.32
C GLU A 621 59.03 31.81 10.41
N LEU A 622 58.41 32.84 10.99
CA LEU A 622 57.74 33.90 10.21
C LEU A 622 58.71 34.57 9.23
N LEU A 623 59.90 34.95 9.71
CA LEU A 623 60.90 35.65 8.92
C LEU A 623 61.52 34.75 7.84
N ILE A 624 61.81 33.49 8.14
CA ILE A 624 62.33 32.53 7.15
C ILE A 624 61.35 32.31 6.00
N ASP A 625 60.06 32.16 6.32
CA ASP A 625 59.04 31.87 5.30
C ASP A 625 58.68 33.11 4.46
N ASN A 626 58.83 34.33 4.99
CA ASN A 626 58.20 35.52 4.39
C ASN A 626 59.11 36.71 4.11
N LEU A 627 60.37 36.74 4.57
CA LEU A 627 61.26 37.88 4.33
C LEU A 627 61.62 38.00 2.84
N LYS A 628 61.30 39.14 2.22
CA LYS A 628 61.54 39.39 0.79
C LYS A 628 62.79 40.21 0.50
N SER A 629 63.33 40.91 1.50
CA SER A 629 64.51 41.77 1.30
C SER A 629 65.69 41.00 0.70
N PRO A 630 66.18 41.38 -0.50
CA PRO A 630 67.29 40.69 -1.16
C PRO A 630 68.64 40.99 -0.50
N TYR A 631 68.67 41.92 0.45
CA TYR A 631 69.90 42.36 1.13
C TYR A 631 70.06 41.77 2.52
N LEU A 632 69.05 41.06 3.02
CA LEU A 632 69.05 40.49 4.36
C LEU A 632 69.05 38.96 4.32
N THR A 633 69.49 38.34 5.41
CA THR A 633 69.47 36.90 5.64
C THR A 633 69.14 36.64 7.10
N VAL A 634 68.17 35.76 7.36
CA VAL A 634 67.73 35.42 8.70
C VAL A 634 68.64 34.34 9.27
N TYR A 635 69.06 34.50 10.53
CA TYR A 635 69.84 33.50 11.26
C TYR A 635 69.21 33.24 12.63
N GLY A 636 69.04 31.98 13.00
CA GLY A 636 68.50 31.59 14.30
C GLY A 636 69.58 31.05 15.23
N ASN A 637 69.67 31.58 16.44
CA ASN A 637 70.54 31.05 17.49
C ASN A 637 69.69 30.39 18.59
N ASN A 638 69.63 29.06 18.59
CA ASN A 638 68.84 28.30 19.57
C ASN A 638 69.42 28.34 20.98
N THR A 639 70.73 28.57 21.16
CA THR A 639 71.38 28.64 22.47
C THR A 639 71.10 29.96 23.17
N LEU A 640 71.03 31.06 22.43
CA LEU A 640 70.75 32.40 22.96
C LEU A 640 69.26 32.79 22.87
N ASN A 641 68.42 31.94 22.29
CA ASN A 641 67.02 32.24 22.01
C ASN A 641 66.84 33.51 21.13
N GLU A 642 67.75 33.73 20.18
CA GLU A 642 67.81 34.94 19.36
C GLU A 642 67.53 34.64 17.87
N VAL A 643 67.01 35.65 17.17
CA VAL A 643 66.89 35.74 15.71
C VAL A 643 67.62 36.99 15.26
N SER A 644 68.52 36.82 14.31
CA SER A 644 69.34 37.91 13.77
C SER A 644 69.02 38.12 12.28
N LEU A 645 68.77 39.36 11.87
CA LEU A 645 68.72 39.75 10.46
C LEU A 645 70.08 40.29 10.03
N PHE A 646 70.85 39.50 9.27
CA PHE A 646 72.15 39.90 8.75
C PHE A 646 72.04 40.52 7.37
N THR A 647 72.83 41.55 7.12
CA THR A 647 73.09 41.99 5.74
C THR A 647 73.89 40.92 4.99
N ASN A 648 73.64 40.76 3.68
CA ASN A 648 74.30 39.77 2.84
C ASN A 648 75.25 40.41 1.83
N SER A 649 75.87 39.61 0.95
CA SER A 649 76.89 40.08 0.01
C SER A 649 76.40 41.09 -1.04
N LEU A 650 75.09 41.32 -1.18
CA LEU A 650 74.52 42.31 -2.10
C LEU A 650 74.35 43.69 -1.44
N PHE A 651 74.35 43.76 -0.11
CA PHE A 651 74.12 45.00 0.62
C PHE A 651 75.20 46.08 0.41
N PRO A 652 76.52 45.76 0.33
CA PRO A 652 77.55 46.77 0.07
C PRO A 652 77.39 47.51 -1.27
N ASP A 653 76.92 46.83 -2.31
CA ASP A 653 76.63 47.45 -3.61
C ASP A 653 75.42 48.40 -3.53
N TYR A 654 74.41 48.02 -2.76
CA TYR A 654 73.25 48.88 -2.46
C TYR A 654 73.67 50.13 -1.68
N VAL A 655 74.59 50.01 -0.72
CA VAL A 655 75.15 51.16 0.02
C VAL A 655 75.89 52.11 -0.91
N LYS A 656 76.67 51.59 -1.86
CA LYS A 656 77.39 52.39 -2.86
C LYS A 656 76.45 53.17 -3.77
N GLU A 657 75.32 52.58 -4.15
CA GLU A 657 74.29 53.23 -4.96
C GLU A 657 73.57 54.35 -4.20
N GLN A 658 73.13 54.07 -2.97
CA GLN A 658 72.28 54.99 -2.19
C GLN A 658 73.08 56.12 -1.51
N ILE A 659 74.35 55.89 -1.15
CA ILE A 659 75.21 56.91 -0.53
C ILE A 659 76.56 57.02 -1.29
N PRO A 660 76.57 57.52 -2.55
CA PRO A 660 77.78 57.58 -3.37
C PRO A 660 78.90 58.41 -2.76
N ARG A 661 78.54 59.42 -1.95
CA ARG A 661 79.47 60.32 -1.26
C ARG A 661 80.42 59.57 -0.31
N MET A 662 79.95 58.45 0.25
CA MET A 662 80.76 57.62 1.14
C MET A 662 81.79 56.76 0.39
N TYR A 663 81.56 56.43 -0.89
CA TYR A 663 82.48 55.63 -1.69
C TYR A 663 83.74 56.40 -2.14
N ASN A 664 83.61 57.72 -2.26
CA ASN A 664 84.68 58.64 -2.68
C ASN A 664 85.47 59.23 -1.49
N TRP A 665 85.16 58.82 -0.26
CA TRP A 665 85.84 59.34 0.92
C TRP A 665 87.09 58.51 1.25
N ALA A 666 88.23 59.20 1.35
CA ALA A 666 89.48 58.61 1.80
C ALA A 666 89.54 58.69 3.33
N VAL A 667 89.54 57.54 4.00
CA VAL A 667 89.73 57.42 5.45
C VAL A 667 91.12 57.98 5.79
N ASN A 668 91.18 59.14 6.44
CA ASN A 668 92.45 59.76 6.83
C ASN A 668 92.84 59.30 8.25
N SER A 669 93.55 58.17 8.32
CA SER A 669 94.03 57.58 9.58
C SER A 669 95.08 58.43 10.32
N THR A 670 95.56 59.52 9.71
CA THR A 670 96.57 60.42 10.29
C THR A 670 96.01 61.71 10.91
N ALA A 671 94.70 61.97 10.77
CA ALA A 671 94.04 63.08 11.46
C ALA A 671 93.92 62.80 12.98
N VAL A 672 93.84 63.84 13.82
CA VAL A 672 93.64 63.70 15.28
C VAL A 672 92.41 64.52 15.69
N PRO A 673 91.28 63.88 16.06
CA PRO A 673 91.05 62.43 16.03
C PRO A 673 91.00 61.87 14.60
N PRO A 674 91.28 60.58 14.36
CA PRO A 674 91.34 60.02 13.02
C PRO A 674 89.97 60.00 12.37
N GLU A 675 89.91 60.30 11.07
CA GLU A 675 88.66 60.36 10.31
C GLU A 675 88.25 58.95 9.90
N TYR A 676 87.27 58.37 10.62
CA TYR A 676 86.71 57.05 10.34
C TYR A 676 85.26 57.14 9.87
N ALA A 677 84.89 56.27 8.94
CA ALA A 677 83.49 55.99 8.67
C ALA A 677 82.89 55.25 9.83
N GLU A 678 81.76 55.75 10.30
CA GLU A 678 80.96 55.11 11.33
C GLU A 678 79.58 54.78 10.77
N VAL A 679 79.06 53.63 11.20
CA VAL A 679 77.67 53.25 11.03
C VAL A 679 77.00 53.23 12.39
N LYS A 680 75.79 53.78 12.47
CA LYS A 680 74.88 53.61 13.60
C LYS A 680 73.68 52.83 13.10
N VAL A 681 73.38 51.70 13.74
CA VAL A 681 72.24 50.85 13.38
C VAL A 681 71.14 51.07 14.39
N ARG A 682 69.98 51.52 13.92
CA ARG A 682 68.76 51.60 14.73
C ARG A 682 67.74 50.62 14.15
N SER A 683 67.42 49.58 14.89
CA SER A 683 66.34 48.65 14.57
C SER A 683 65.10 48.95 15.38
N GLU A 684 64.01 49.22 14.68
CA GLU A 684 62.68 49.30 15.25
C GLU A 684 61.90 48.08 14.79
N VAL A 685 61.34 47.36 15.74
CA VAL A 685 60.46 46.24 15.50
C VAL A 685 59.14 46.51 16.17
N LYS A 686 58.06 46.20 15.47
CA LYS A 686 56.72 46.32 15.99
C LYS A 686 55.93 45.12 15.54
N LEU A 687 55.53 44.29 16.50
CA LEU A 687 54.51 43.27 16.30
C LEU A 687 53.16 43.87 16.71
N GLN A 688 52.32 44.16 15.73
CA GLN A 688 50.93 44.49 15.99
C GLN A 688 50.13 43.20 16.10
N ARG A 689 49.50 43.01 17.24
CA ARG A 689 48.67 41.85 17.50
C ARG A 689 47.41 41.92 16.65
N GLY A 690 47.09 40.80 16.00
CA GLY A 690 45.86 40.60 15.28
C GLY A 690 44.66 40.58 16.21
N ILE A 691 43.56 40.04 15.73
CA ILE A 691 42.31 39.96 16.51
C ILE A 691 42.09 38.53 17.01
N ILE A 692 41.34 38.39 18.09
CA ILE A 692 40.72 37.10 18.38
C ILE A 692 39.78 36.80 17.20
N PRO A 693 39.87 35.62 16.56
CA PRO A 693 39.04 35.30 15.40
C PRO A 693 37.56 35.54 15.70
N ILE A 694 36.89 36.24 14.78
CA ILE A 694 35.46 36.56 14.87
C ILE A 694 34.71 35.58 13.99
N SER A 695 33.62 35.03 14.52
CA SER A 695 32.78 34.09 13.82
C SER A 695 31.46 34.74 13.44
N PHE A 696 31.12 34.65 12.17
CA PHE A 696 29.83 35.11 11.67
C PHE A 696 29.05 33.95 11.06
N ARG A 697 27.74 34.11 11.05
CA ARG A 697 26.80 33.29 10.31
C ARG A 697 25.95 34.19 9.42
N THR A 698 25.80 33.86 8.15
CA THR A 698 24.85 34.60 7.30
C THR A 698 23.42 34.32 7.79
N LYS A 699 22.52 35.29 7.62
CA LYS A 699 21.09 35.08 7.82
C LYS A 699 20.60 34.04 6.83
N ASN A 700 19.72 33.15 7.27
CA ASN A 700 19.16 32.11 6.42
C ASN A 700 18.40 32.75 5.26
N LYS A 701 18.63 32.28 4.03
CA LYS A 701 17.84 32.69 2.87
C LYS A 701 16.50 31.94 2.93
N GLU A 702 15.41 32.65 3.16
CA GLU A 702 14.09 32.05 3.37
C GLU A 702 13.61 31.29 2.12
N GLU A 703 13.52 29.96 2.23
CA GLU A 703 12.74 29.11 1.33
C GLU A 703 11.55 28.57 2.14
N LEU A 704 10.34 28.92 1.71
CA LEU A 704 9.12 28.38 2.31
C LEU A 704 8.99 26.91 1.95
N ASN A 705 9.03 26.04 2.95
CA ASN A 705 8.77 24.61 2.80
C ASN A 705 7.61 24.20 3.73
N ASN A 706 6.62 23.52 3.17
CA ASN A 706 5.47 22.97 3.90
C ASN A 706 5.56 21.44 4.07
N ILE A 707 6.77 20.89 3.93
CA ILE A 707 7.04 19.46 3.98
C ILE A 707 7.61 19.08 5.34
N TYR A 708 7.07 18.00 5.91
CA TYR A 708 7.53 17.35 7.12
C TYR A 708 8.35 16.12 6.78
N TYR A 709 9.43 15.89 7.53
CA TYR A 709 10.26 14.70 7.40
C TYR A 709 10.22 13.88 8.68
N PRO A 710 9.93 12.57 8.61
CA PRO A 710 9.86 11.70 9.78
C PRO A 710 11.25 11.54 10.40
N THR A 711 11.32 11.48 11.73
CA THR A 711 12.57 11.16 12.42
C THR A 711 12.93 9.69 12.27
N TYR A 712 14.21 9.35 12.49
CA TYR A 712 14.67 7.97 12.35
C TYR A 712 14.11 7.06 13.44
N LYS A 713 13.87 7.59 14.65
CA LYS A 713 13.37 6.83 15.80
C LYS A 713 11.93 6.39 15.58
N THR A 714 11.66 5.12 15.87
CA THR A 714 10.33 4.51 15.80
C THR A 714 9.88 4.19 17.22
N TYR A 715 8.65 4.56 17.57
CA TYR A 715 8.05 4.22 18.85
C TYR A 715 7.05 3.09 18.67
N LYS A 716 7.11 2.10 19.57
CA LYS A 716 6.14 1.00 19.59
C LYS A 716 4.81 1.49 20.18
N VAL A 717 3.71 1.00 19.64
CA VAL A 717 2.38 1.18 20.20
C VAL A 717 1.91 -0.17 20.76
N GLU A 718 1.53 -0.19 22.03
CA GLU A 718 0.97 -1.36 22.71
C GLU A 718 -0.31 -0.95 23.43
N ASP A 719 -1.40 -1.70 23.22
CA ASP A 719 -2.70 -1.44 23.85
C ASP A 719 -3.12 0.04 23.76
N GLY A 720 -2.97 0.65 22.58
CA GLY A 720 -3.37 2.03 22.31
C GLY A 720 -2.44 3.09 22.89
N ASN A 721 -1.38 2.69 23.60
CA ASN A 721 -0.41 3.58 24.21
C ASN A 721 0.89 3.57 23.40
N ILE A 722 1.42 4.77 23.13
CA ILE A 722 2.76 4.90 22.57
C ILE A 722 3.77 4.74 23.70
N ILE A 723 4.69 3.78 23.60
CA ILE A 723 5.69 3.52 24.64
C ILE A 723 6.69 4.70 24.70
N PRO A 724 6.75 5.46 25.82
CA PRO A 724 7.60 6.64 25.91
C PRO A 724 9.04 6.33 26.32
N ASP A 725 9.95 7.24 26.02
CA ASP A 725 11.35 7.16 26.48
C ASP A 725 11.46 7.40 27.99
N ARG A 726 10.63 8.32 28.51
CA ARG A 726 10.53 8.62 29.95
C ARG A 726 9.15 9.15 30.30
N ILE A 727 8.82 9.11 31.59
CA ILE A 727 7.63 9.78 32.15
C ILE A 727 8.11 10.98 32.95
N GLU A 728 7.62 12.17 32.62
CA GLU A 728 8.02 13.43 33.25
C GLU A 728 6.79 14.19 33.72
N ALA A 729 6.71 14.49 35.03
CA ALA A 729 5.54 15.09 35.66
C ALA A 729 4.22 14.34 35.36
N GLY A 730 4.27 13.02 35.25
CA GLY A 730 3.12 12.16 34.93
C GLY A 730 2.74 12.12 33.44
N MET A 731 3.50 12.77 32.55
CA MET A 731 3.24 12.79 31.11
C MET A 731 4.25 11.94 30.32
N PRO A 732 3.79 11.08 29.39
CA PRO A 732 4.66 10.38 28.43
C PRO A 732 5.50 11.37 27.63
N THR A 733 6.82 11.27 27.75
CA THR A 733 7.79 12.17 27.10
C THR A 733 8.67 11.38 26.13
N PHE A 734 8.77 11.89 24.91
CA PHE A 734 9.45 11.26 23.78
C PHE A 734 10.61 12.16 23.34
N ASP A 735 11.83 11.67 23.44
CA ASP A 735 13.01 12.36 22.90
C ASP A 735 13.09 12.02 21.41
N ILE A 736 12.72 12.97 20.53
CA ILE A 736 12.54 12.69 19.09
C ILE A 736 13.87 12.46 18.35
N GLU A 737 14.98 12.82 19.00
CA GLU A 737 16.36 12.70 18.52
C GLU A 737 16.62 13.33 17.12
N PHE A 738 15.80 14.31 16.73
CA PHE A 738 16.02 15.10 15.53
C PHE A 738 17.24 16.02 15.72
N TYR A 739 18.08 16.09 14.70
CA TYR A 739 19.15 17.08 14.58
C TYR A 739 19.32 17.45 13.10
N ASN A 740 19.82 18.66 12.87
CA ASN A 740 20.09 19.19 11.54
C ASN A 740 21.43 19.94 11.48
N GLY A 741 22.24 19.88 12.55
CA GLY A 741 23.60 20.39 12.56
C GLY A 741 24.44 19.82 13.70
N TYR A 742 25.68 20.30 13.79
CA TYR A 742 26.68 19.93 14.78
C TYR A 742 27.22 21.19 15.46
N CYS A 743 27.38 21.18 16.77
CA CYS A 743 27.81 22.31 17.60
C CYS A 743 29.16 22.03 18.27
N TRP A 744 29.93 23.07 18.62
CA TRP A 744 31.17 22.92 19.41
C TRP A 744 31.21 23.81 20.66
N GLY A 745 30.06 24.35 21.08
CA GLY A 745 29.94 25.19 22.28
C GLY A 745 30.57 26.58 22.15
N ASN A 746 31.02 26.96 20.96
CA ASN A 746 31.68 28.22 20.64
C ASN A 746 30.84 29.13 19.73
N GLY A 747 29.55 28.84 19.60
CA GLY A 747 28.59 29.56 18.76
C GLY A 747 28.60 29.14 17.29
N ILE A 748 29.47 28.20 16.89
CA ILE A 748 29.44 27.60 15.55
C ILE A 748 28.51 26.40 15.54
N GLU A 749 27.57 26.43 14.60
CA GLU A 749 26.70 25.32 14.26
C GLU A 749 26.85 25.01 12.77
N SER A 750 27.34 23.82 12.44
CA SER A 750 27.67 23.42 11.07
C SER A 750 26.79 22.27 10.61
N TYR A 751 26.36 22.32 9.36
CA TYR A 751 25.57 21.26 8.73
C TYR A 751 26.16 20.79 7.39
N LYS A 752 27.26 21.40 6.95
CA LYS A 752 27.97 21.06 5.72
C LYS A 752 29.34 20.51 6.03
N ILE A 753 29.76 19.49 5.30
CA ILE A 753 31.11 18.91 5.44
C ILE A 753 32.14 20.02 5.25
N LYS A 754 33.05 20.13 6.23
CA LYS A 754 34.10 21.16 6.30
C LYS A 754 33.61 22.62 6.26
N ASP A 755 32.31 22.85 6.42
CA ASP A 755 31.63 24.12 6.14
C ASP A 755 31.86 24.64 4.71
N GLN A 756 32.28 23.78 3.77
CA GLN A 756 32.62 24.16 2.42
C GLN A 756 31.41 24.74 1.67
N PHE A 757 31.64 25.75 0.81
CA PHE A 757 30.58 26.42 0.06
C PHE A 757 29.71 25.44 -0.74
N ASN A 758 30.34 24.56 -1.52
CA ASN A 758 29.70 23.46 -2.26
C ASN A 758 29.83 22.10 -1.54
N GLY A 759 30.00 22.10 -0.21
CA GLY A 759 30.10 20.89 0.58
C GLY A 759 28.79 20.10 0.62
N LYS A 760 28.89 18.79 0.82
CA LYS A 760 27.73 17.93 1.09
C LYS A 760 27.05 18.38 2.38
N LYS A 761 25.72 18.38 2.39
CA LYS A 761 24.90 18.95 3.46
C LYS A 761 24.13 17.85 4.17
N LEU A 762 23.97 17.98 5.49
CA LEU A 762 23.00 17.23 6.26
C LEU A 762 21.63 17.85 5.99
N GLU A 763 20.76 17.10 5.32
CA GLU A 763 19.38 17.48 5.04
C GLU A 763 18.48 16.24 5.16
N ASN A 764 17.70 16.19 6.24
CA ASN A 764 16.71 15.16 6.48
C ASN A 764 15.62 15.26 5.40
N SER A 765 15.80 14.49 4.33
CA SER A 765 15.02 14.61 3.08
C SER A 765 14.33 13.30 2.68
N PHE A 766 14.46 12.26 3.51
CA PHE A 766 13.82 10.97 3.26
C PHE A 766 12.32 11.07 3.53
N HIS A 767 11.53 10.75 2.52
CA HIS A 767 10.05 10.64 2.59
C HIS A 767 9.35 11.95 2.97
N PRO A 768 9.21 12.87 2.01
CA PRO A 768 8.48 14.12 2.23
C PRO A 768 7.00 13.86 2.54
N ASN A 769 6.46 14.58 3.53
CA ASN A 769 5.06 14.49 3.94
C ASN A 769 4.40 15.85 4.04
N SER A 770 3.09 15.88 3.88
CA SER A 770 2.29 17.09 4.06
C SER A 770 1.14 16.85 5.02
N VAL A 771 0.65 17.94 5.61
CA VAL A 771 -0.60 17.95 6.38
C VAL A 771 -1.78 17.95 5.39
N LEU A 772 -2.81 17.14 5.66
CA LEU A 772 -4.04 17.16 4.88
C LEU A 772 -4.95 18.30 5.39
N LEU A 773 -5.32 19.21 4.48
CA LEU A 773 -6.20 20.36 4.78
C LEU A 773 -7.57 19.97 5.36
N ARG A 774 -8.08 18.78 5.01
CA ARG A 774 -9.42 18.29 5.44
C ARG A 774 -9.36 17.27 6.57
N GLY A 775 -8.19 17.08 7.18
CA GLY A 775 -7.93 16.01 8.16
C GLY A 775 -7.80 14.63 7.52
N TYR A 776 -7.25 13.69 8.29
CA TYR A 776 -7.12 12.28 7.91
C TYR A 776 -8.33 11.49 8.39
N LYS A 777 -8.90 10.65 7.53
CA LYS A 777 -10.02 9.75 7.85
C LYS A 777 -10.12 8.63 6.82
N GLU A 778 -10.86 7.56 7.14
CA GLU A 778 -11.17 6.51 6.17
C GLU A 778 -11.98 7.07 4.99
N ILE A 779 -11.65 6.64 3.77
CA ILE A 779 -12.37 7.01 2.56
C ILE A 779 -12.89 5.73 1.90
N HIS A 780 -14.22 5.66 1.73
CA HIS A 780 -14.85 4.57 0.98
C HIS A 780 -14.94 4.93 -0.51
N ARG A 781 -14.10 4.30 -1.34
CA ARG A 781 -14.03 4.47 -2.79
C ARG A 781 -15.05 3.60 -3.52
N LYS A 782 -16.33 3.93 -3.36
CA LYS A 782 -17.48 3.13 -3.86
C LYS A 782 -17.50 2.89 -5.38
N ASN A 783 -16.86 3.75 -6.16
CA ASN A 783 -16.89 3.73 -7.62
C ASN A 783 -15.48 3.73 -8.25
N ASP A 784 -14.43 3.52 -7.45
CA ASP A 784 -13.07 3.50 -7.98
C ASP A 784 -12.62 2.05 -8.19
N ILE A 785 -11.94 1.83 -9.30
CA ILE A 785 -11.23 0.60 -9.65
C ILE A 785 -9.75 0.86 -9.45
N SER A 786 -9.04 0.00 -8.74
CA SER A 786 -7.59 0.11 -8.52
C SER A 786 -6.88 -1.16 -8.95
N TYR A 787 -5.66 -1.04 -9.48
CA TYR A 787 -4.88 -2.17 -9.96
C TYR A 787 -3.53 -2.29 -9.23
N GLY A 788 -3.10 -3.54 -9.00
CA GLY A 788 -1.83 -3.89 -8.40
C GLY A 788 -0.71 -4.04 -9.43
N GLY A 789 0.50 -4.34 -8.95
CA GLY A 789 1.67 -4.67 -9.77
C GLY A 789 1.52 -5.97 -10.57
N ILE A 790 2.54 -6.28 -11.37
CA ILE A 790 2.55 -7.45 -12.26
C ILE A 790 3.09 -8.68 -11.51
N PHE A 791 2.42 -9.82 -11.68
CA PHE A 791 2.99 -11.12 -11.37
C PHE A 791 3.83 -11.63 -12.55
N ASN A 792 5.08 -12.01 -12.29
CA ASN A 792 5.96 -12.61 -13.28
C ASN A 792 6.39 -14.01 -12.81
N TYR A 793 5.83 -15.03 -13.46
CA TYR A 793 6.11 -16.43 -13.15
C TYR A 793 7.56 -16.83 -13.47
N GLU A 794 8.09 -16.41 -14.62
CA GLU A 794 9.44 -16.80 -15.07
C GLU A 794 10.55 -16.28 -14.17
N LEU A 795 10.40 -15.04 -13.66
CA LEU A 795 11.35 -14.41 -12.75
C LEU A 795 11.08 -14.74 -11.27
N GLY A 796 9.95 -15.39 -10.96
CA GLY A 796 9.50 -15.64 -9.59
C GLY A 796 9.30 -14.35 -8.79
N ILE A 797 8.79 -13.30 -9.44
CA ILE A 797 8.53 -11.99 -8.83
C ILE A 797 7.01 -11.81 -8.69
N ASN A 798 6.56 -11.63 -7.44
CA ASN A 798 5.17 -11.34 -7.14
C ASN A 798 5.00 -9.89 -6.71
N ASN A 799 4.41 -9.04 -7.57
CA ASN A 799 4.06 -7.66 -7.24
C ASN A 799 2.55 -7.44 -7.14
N LEU A 800 1.74 -8.50 -7.05
CA LEU A 800 0.28 -8.39 -6.89
C LEU A 800 -0.15 -7.53 -5.68
N PRO A 801 0.51 -7.58 -4.50
CA PRO A 801 0.16 -6.71 -3.37
C PRO A 801 0.67 -5.27 -3.49
N VAL A 802 1.41 -4.91 -4.54
CA VAL A 802 2.04 -3.59 -4.68
C VAL A 802 1.10 -2.61 -5.39
N PHE A 803 0.56 -1.65 -4.66
CA PHE A 803 -0.34 -0.59 -5.13
C PHE A 803 0.37 0.76 -4.98
N ASN A 804 0.79 1.34 -6.13
CA ASN A 804 1.51 2.62 -6.15
C ASN A 804 0.59 3.80 -6.46
N SER A 805 0.28 4.58 -5.44
CA SER A 805 -0.47 5.82 -5.60
C SER A 805 0.27 6.88 -6.44
N THR A 806 1.61 6.83 -6.51
CA THR A 806 2.42 7.76 -7.33
C THR A 806 2.20 7.55 -8.83
N LEU A 807 1.79 6.34 -9.24
CA LEU A 807 1.46 6.01 -10.64
C LEU A 807 0.00 6.30 -10.98
N ALA A 808 -0.78 6.91 -10.07
CA ALA A 808 -2.21 7.12 -10.22
C ALA A 808 -2.94 5.82 -10.62
N ASN A 809 -2.71 4.75 -9.87
CA ASN A 809 -3.14 3.39 -10.21
C ASN A 809 -4.64 3.09 -10.02
N TRP A 810 -5.51 4.10 -10.16
CA TRP A 810 -6.96 3.95 -10.02
C TRP A 810 -7.73 4.69 -11.13
N LYS A 811 -8.97 4.27 -11.37
CA LYS A 811 -9.92 4.90 -12.29
C LYS A 811 -11.28 5.05 -11.61
N THR A 812 -11.85 6.25 -11.63
CA THR A 812 -13.15 6.55 -11.04
C THR A 812 -14.28 6.42 -12.07
N LEU A 813 -15.32 5.64 -11.75
CA LEU A 813 -16.53 5.51 -12.55
C LEU A 813 -17.60 6.56 -12.18
N PRO A 814 -18.57 6.85 -13.07
CA PRO A 814 -19.64 7.81 -12.80
C PRO A 814 -20.51 7.43 -11.59
N ILE A 815 -20.61 8.33 -10.61
CA ILE A 815 -21.27 8.09 -9.32
C ILE A 815 -22.81 7.94 -9.44
N LYS A 816 -23.44 8.52 -10.48
CA LYS A 816 -24.90 8.58 -10.65
C LYS A 816 -25.60 7.22 -10.75
N TYR A 817 -24.87 6.14 -11.04
CA TYR A 817 -25.45 4.81 -11.31
C TYR A 817 -25.45 3.86 -10.10
N GLY A 818 -25.09 4.37 -8.92
CA GLY A 818 -25.00 3.60 -7.69
C GLY A 818 -23.60 2.99 -7.49
N GLU A 819 -23.36 2.50 -6.28
CA GLU A 819 -22.07 1.92 -5.88
C GLU A 819 -21.75 0.63 -6.64
N GLY A 820 -20.46 0.42 -6.93
CA GLY A 820 -19.99 -0.76 -7.62
C GLY A 820 -20.41 -2.09 -7.00
N GLN A 821 -20.76 -3.09 -7.83
CA GLN A 821 -21.16 -4.42 -7.35
C GLN A 821 -20.16 -5.51 -7.72
N ARG A 822 -19.80 -5.66 -9.00
CA ARG A 822 -18.94 -6.74 -9.47
C ARG A 822 -18.12 -6.31 -10.70
N ILE A 823 -16.90 -6.80 -10.81
CA ILE A 823 -16.07 -6.72 -12.02
C ILE A 823 -15.83 -8.13 -12.54
N ILE A 824 -15.87 -8.29 -13.86
CA ILE A 824 -15.58 -9.54 -14.57
C ILE A 824 -14.61 -9.23 -15.70
N SER A 825 -13.57 -10.04 -15.85
CA SER A 825 -12.67 -9.95 -16.99
C SER A 825 -13.26 -10.70 -18.18
N THR A 826 -13.19 -10.05 -19.35
CA THR A 826 -13.46 -10.68 -20.65
C THR A 826 -12.13 -10.77 -21.40
N ASP A 827 -12.07 -11.47 -22.54
CA ASP A 827 -10.82 -11.80 -23.27
C ASP A 827 -9.84 -10.63 -23.48
N SER A 828 -10.29 -9.37 -23.40
CA SER A 828 -9.39 -8.22 -23.52
C SER A 828 -9.66 -7.02 -22.63
N ASP A 829 -10.77 -6.95 -21.88
CA ASP A 829 -11.20 -5.75 -21.15
C ASP A 829 -12.03 -6.14 -19.90
N LEU A 830 -12.32 -5.17 -19.04
CA LEU A 830 -13.13 -5.34 -17.84
C LEU A 830 -14.58 -4.95 -18.08
N VAL A 831 -15.52 -5.81 -17.69
CA VAL A 831 -16.94 -5.46 -17.58
C VAL A 831 -17.26 -5.16 -16.12
N VAL A 832 -17.77 -3.95 -15.87
CA VAL A 832 -18.05 -3.43 -14.53
C VAL A 832 -19.54 -3.29 -14.35
N PHE A 833 -20.07 -3.95 -13.32
CA PHE A 833 -21.49 -3.98 -13.00
C PHE A 833 -21.79 -3.02 -11.84
N ASN A 834 -22.60 -2.01 -12.13
CA ASN A 834 -23.24 -1.14 -11.15
C ASN A 834 -24.74 -1.48 -11.06
N PRO A 835 -25.46 -1.01 -10.02
CA PRO A 835 -26.87 -1.32 -9.83
C PRO A 835 -27.75 -0.92 -10.99
N ASN A 836 -27.45 0.21 -11.63
CA ASN A 836 -28.29 0.81 -12.68
C ASN A 836 -27.57 1.00 -14.03
N LYS A 837 -26.32 0.54 -14.18
CA LYS A 837 -25.55 0.67 -15.42
C LYS A 837 -24.43 -0.37 -15.48
N ILE A 838 -24.02 -0.71 -16.70
CA ILE A 838 -22.85 -1.53 -16.97
C ILE A 838 -21.85 -0.72 -17.78
N PHE A 839 -20.58 -0.82 -17.40
CA PHE A 839 -19.46 -0.19 -18.08
C PHE A 839 -18.51 -1.23 -18.63
N ARG A 840 -17.81 -0.87 -19.69
CA ARG A 840 -16.61 -1.57 -20.13
C ARG A 840 -15.41 -0.66 -19.90
N VAL A 841 -14.44 -1.13 -19.12
CA VAL A 841 -13.17 -0.43 -18.90
C VAL A 841 -12.12 -1.12 -19.74
N LEU A 842 -11.58 -0.38 -20.71
CA LEU A 842 -10.58 -0.92 -21.61
C LEU A 842 -9.27 -1.21 -20.87
N PHE A 843 -8.58 -2.29 -21.22
CA PHE A 843 -7.29 -2.65 -20.61
C PHE A 843 -6.15 -2.39 -21.60
N GLY A 844 -5.22 -1.49 -21.28
CA GLY A 844 -4.10 -1.15 -22.16
C GLY A 844 -4.50 -0.50 -23.49
N LYS A 845 -5.74 -0.02 -23.63
CA LYS A 845 -6.27 0.61 -24.85
C LYS A 845 -6.98 1.93 -24.54
N SER A 846 -6.97 2.83 -25.51
CA SER A 846 -7.71 4.10 -25.48
C SER A 846 -8.48 4.27 -26.79
N VAL A 847 -9.57 5.03 -26.73
CA VAL A 847 -10.41 5.38 -27.88
C VAL A 847 -9.88 6.69 -28.48
N ILE A 848 -9.43 6.62 -29.73
CA ILE A 848 -9.05 7.79 -30.52
C ILE A 848 -10.23 8.18 -31.41
N LEU A 849 -10.67 9.43 -31.30
CA LEU A 849 -11.64 10.03 -32.20
C LEU A 849 -10.91 10.63 -33.40
N ASP A 850 -11.30 10.23 -34.62
CA ASP A 850 -10.85 10.92 -35.83
C ASP A 850 -11.52 12.31 -35.96
N LEU A 851 -11.00 13.15 -36.86
CA LEU A 851 -11.56 14.50 -37.11
C LEU A 851 -13.01 14.50 -37.64
N ARG A 852 -13.56 13.33 -37.97
CA ARG A 852 -14.93 13.12 -38.44
C ARG A 852 -15.83 12.51 -37.36
N GLY A 853 -15.30 12.26 -36.16
CA GLY A 853 -16.02 11.68 -35.03
C GLY A 853 -16.12 10.15 -35.05
N ASN A 854 -15.38 9.44 -35.90
CA ASN A 854 -15.31 7.98 -35.82
C ASN A 854 -14.33 7.56 -34.72
N GLU A 855 -14.75 6.59 -33.93
CA GLU A 855 -13.95 5.99 -32.86
C GLU A 855 -13.06 4.88 -33.42
N SER A 856 -11.76 4.92 -33.11
CA SER A 856 -10.80 3.85 -33.38
C SER A 856 -10.05 3.49 -32.09
N LEU A 857 -9.79 2.21 -31.87
CA LEU A 857 -9.02 1.76 -30.71
C LEU A 857 -7.52 1.86 -30.99
N ALA A 858 -6.77 2.37 -30.02
CA ALA A 858 -5.30 2.39 -30.03
C ALA A 858 -4.74 1.89 -28.70
N THR A 859 -3.50 1.39 -28.72
CA THR A 859 -2.79 0.96 -27.50
C THR A 859 -2.36 2.18 -26.68
N THR A 860 -2.49 2.11 -25.34
CA THR A 860 -1.98 3.12 -24.40
C THR A 860 -1.02 2.48 -23.40
N ASN A 861 -0.19 3.30 -22.75
CA ASN A 861 0.65 2.87 -21.63
C ASN A 861 -0.14 2.74 -20.31
N ASP A 862 -1.35 3.30 -20.26
CA ASP A 862 -2.21 3.21 -19.09
C ASP A 862 -2.76 1.79 -18.93
N VAL A 863 -2.69 1.25 -17.71
CA VAL A 863 -3.22 -0.10 -17.42
C VAL A 863 -4.74 -0.10 -17.52
N LEU A 864 -5.41 0.91 -16.93
CA LEU A 864 -6.85 1.12 -17.05
C LEU A 864 -7.10 2.26 -18.04
N GLY A 865 -7.57 1.90 -19.22
CA GLY A 865 -7.86 2.78 -20.34
C GLY A 865 -9.16 3.56 -20.20
N ASP A 866 -9.81 3.80 -21.34
CA ASP A 866 -11.07 4.54 -21.38
C ASP A 866 -12.27 3.71 -20.91
N ILE A 867 -13.28 4.43 -20.38
CA ILE A 867 -14.52 3.86 -19.89
C ILE A 867 -15.57 4.02 -21.00
N ILE A 868 -16.12 2.91 -21.46
CA ILE A 868 -17.25 2.85 -22.39
C ILE A 868 -18.52 2.59 -21.58
N GLU A 869 -19.46 3.54 -21.62
CA GLU A 869 -20.80 3.34 -21.09
C GLU A 869 -21.64 2.58 -22.10
N LEU A 870 -22.28 1.46 -21.70
CA LEU A 870 -23.18 0.74 -22.60
C LEU A 870 -24.47 1.53 -22.82
N ASP A 871 -25.03 1.48 -24.03
CA ASP A 871 -26.18 2.32 -24.43
C ASP A 871 -27.47 2.03 -23.63
N TYR A 872 -27.55 0.89 -22.96
CA TYR A 872 -28.72 0.47 -22.21
C TYR A 872 -28.63 0.86 -20.73
N ASP A 873 -29.76 1.22 -20.13
CA ASP A 873 -29.80 1.58 -18.70
C ASP A 873 -29.87 0.38 -17.75
N TYR A 874 -29.51 -0.84 -18.18
CA TYR A 874 -29.54 -2.01 -17.31
C TYR A 874 -28.31 -2.08 -16.39
N GLY A 875 -28.50 -2.59 -15.19
CA GLY A 875 -27.43 -2.92 -14.25
C GLY A 875 -27.61 -4.32 -13.67
N ILE A 876 -27.12 -4.54 -12.45
CA ILE A 876 -27.28 -5.81 -11.71
C ILE A 876 -28.08 -5.65 -10.40
N SER A 877 -28.66 -4.47 -10.17
CA SER A 877 -29.22 -4.12 -8.87
C SER A 877 -28.20 -4.38 -7.74
N TYR A 878 -28.45 -5.35 -6.85
CA TYR A 878 -27.56 -5.73 -5.75
C TYR A 878 -27.40 -7.26 -5.65
N ASN A 879 -27.51 -7.97 -6.79
CA ASN A 879 -27.49 -9.44 -6.84
C ASN A 879 -26.31 -9.94 -7.72
N PRO A 880 -25.04 -9.67 -7.33
CA PRO A 880 -23.87 -10.05 -8.11
C PRO A 880 -23.72 -11.56 -8.33
N GLU A 881 -24.36 -12.38 -7.50
CA GLU A 881 -24.40 -13.84 -7.56
C GLU A 881 -25.27 -14.40 -8.70
N SER A 882 -26.06 -13.54 -9.37
CA SER A 882 -26.83 -13.89 -10.56
C SER A 882 -25.99 -14.02 -11.83
N ILE A 883 -24.75 -13.53 -11.82
CA ILE A 883 -23.86 -13.57 -12.98
C ILE A 883 -23.42 -15.00 -13.28
N ALA A 884 -23.70 -15.45 -14.51
CA ALA A 884 -23.09 -16.63 -15.11
C ALA A 884 -22.28 -16.22 -16.34
N VAL A 885 -21.10 -16.83 -16.48
CA VAL A 885 -20.19 -16.60 -17.60
C VAL A 885 -20.23 -17.81 -18.50
N ASN A 886 -20.56 -17.61 -19.79
CA ASN A 886 -20.34 -18.61 -20.84
C ASN A 886 -19.53 -17.96 -21.96
N SER A 887 -18.24 -18.31 -22.04
CA SER A 887 -17.33 -17.75 -23.04
C SER A 887 -17.39 -16.21 -23.02
N ASN A 888 -17.91 -15.57 -24.08
CA ASN A 888 -18.05 -14.11 -24.21
C ASN A 888 -19.47 -13.59 -23.93
N ILE A 889 -20.37 -14.42 -23.39
CA ILE A 889 -21.73 -14.04 -23.00
C ILE A 889 -21.84 -14.06 -21.47
N LEU A 890 -22.29 -12.95 -20.91
CA LEU A 890 -22.56 -12.79 -19.49
C LEU A 890 -24.06 -12.75 -19.26
N TYR A 891 -24.60 -13.74 -18.55
CA TYR A 891 -26.00 -13.76 -18.13
C TYR A 891 -26.12 -13.22 -16.71
N PHE A 892 -27.13 -12.40 -16.44
CA PHE A 892 -27.32 -11.77 -15.11
C PHE A 892 -28.76 -11.30 -14.93
N THR A 893 -29.11 -10.86 -13.73
CA THR A 893 -30.43 -10.31 -13.43
C THR A 893 -30.36 -8.87 -12.92
N ASP A 894 -31.34 -8.07 -13.35
CA ASP A 894 -31.63 -6.76 -12.81
C ASP A 894 -32.98 -6.81 -12.09
N LYS A 895 -32.93 -7.03 -10.77
CA LYS A 895 -34.13 -7.18 -9.92
C LYS A 895 -34.99 -5.92 -9.93
N ASN A 896 -34.39 -4.74 -9.81
CA ASN A 896 -35.09 -3.46 -9.77
C ASN A 896 -35.86 -3.22 -11.07
N LYS A 897 -35.30 -3.65 -12.20
CA LYS A 897 -35.96 -3.59 -13.52
C LYS A 897 -36.77 -4.83 -13.87
N THR A 898 -36.73 -5.86 -13.04
CA THR A 898 -37.40 -7.15 -13.25
C THR A 898 -37.03 -7.79 -14.59
N ARG A 899 -35.74 -7.77 -14.92
CA ARG A 899 -35.20 -8.32 -16.17
C ARG A 899 -34.10 -9.35 -15.91
N ILE A 900 -34.07 -10.37 -16.76
CA ILE A 900 -33.00 -11.34 -16.93
C ILE A 900 -32.34 -10.99 -18.26
N LEU A 901 -31.03 -10.83 -18.25
CA LEU A 901 -30.29 -10.17 -19.31
C LEU A 901 -29.11 -11.04 -19.73
N ALA A 902 -28.74 -10.94 -21.00
CA ALA A 902 -27.53 -11.51 -21.56
C ALA A 902 -26.74 -10.39 -22.25
N LEU A 903 -25.49 -10.21 -21.85
CA LEU A 903 -24.54 -9.26 -22.44
C LEU A 903 -23.58 -10.02 -23.35
N SER A 904 -23.52 -9.63 -24.62
CA SER A 904 -22.54 -10.13 -25.59
C SER A 904 -21.90 -8.94 -26.30
N GLY A 905 -20.58 -8.79 -26.19
CA GLY A 905 -19.91 -7.58 -26.66
C GLY A 905 -20.46 -6.35 -25.95
N ASN A 906 -20.95 -5.36 -26.69
CA ASN A 906 -21.62 -4.16 -26.14
C ASN A 906 -23.15 -4.24 -26.18
N GLN A 907 -23.73 -5.37 -26.62
CA GLN A 907 -25.17 -5.53 -26.77
C GLN A 907 -25.77 -6.29 -25.60
N ILE A 908 -26.87 -5.76 -25.05
CA ILE A 908 -27.65 -6.41 -24.00
C ILE A 908 -28.98 -6.87 -24.61
N VAL A 909 -29.31 -8.15 -24.38
CA VAL A 909 -30.56 -8.77 -24.81
C VAL A 909 -31.37 -9.19 -23.58
N GLU A 910 -32.67 -8.89 -23.60
CA GLU A 910 -33.62 -9.37 -22.59
C GLU A 910 -33.92 -10.86 -22.82
N VAL A 911 -33.51 -11.71 -21.88
CA VAL A 911 -33.76 -13.15 -21.86
C VAL A 911 -35.21 -13.42 -21.51
N ASN A 912 -35.73 -12.70 -20.50
CA ASN A 912 -37.16 -12.69 -20.18
C ASN A 912 -37.89 -11.56 -20.92
N GLY A 913 -37.74 -11.47 -22.24
CA GLY A 913 -38.56 -10.57 -23.07
C GLY A 913 -39.99 -11.09 -23.27
N GLN A 914 -40.89 -10.28 -23.83
CA GLN A 914 -42.31 -10.66 -24.05
C GLN A 914 -42.51 -11.96 -24.85
N ASN A 915 -41.54 -12.34 -25.68
CA ASN A 915 -41.61 -13.53 -26.52
C ASN A 915 -41.04 -14.79 -25.84
N CYS A 916 -40.62 -14.72 -24.57
CA CYS A 916 -40.01 -15.86 -23.86
C CYS A 916 -41.03 -16.90 -23.37
N GLY A 917 -42.33 -16.57 -23.36
CA GLY A 917 -43.45 -17.42 -22.95
C GLY A 917 -43.74 -17.44 -21.45
N VAL A 918 -42.81 -17.02 -20.59
CA VAL A 918 -42.95 -16.98 -19.12
C VAL A 918 -42.59 -15.60 -18.53
N PHE A 919 -42.85 -14.54 -19.30
CA PHE A 919 -42.56 -13.15 -18.97
C PHE A 919 -43.19 -12.72 -17.65
N LYS A 920 -44.50 -12.91 -17.46
CA LYS A 920 -45.19 -12.45 -16.25
C LYS A 920 -44.72 -13.23 -15.03
N GLU A 921 -44.61 -14.55 -15.19
CA GLU A 921 -44.16 -15.45 -14.13
C GLU A 921 -42.73 -15.14 -13.66
N THR A 922 -41.79 -14.94 -14.59
CA THR A 922 -40.41 -14.58 -14.25
C THR A 922 -40.29 -13.21 -13.60
N ILE A 923 -41.13 -12.24 -13.98
CA ILE A 923 -41.21 -10.93 -13.31
C ILE A 923 -41.70 -11.07 -11.87
N ASP A 924 -42.78 -11.81 -11.66
CA ASP A 924 -43.36 -12.01 -10.33
C ASP A 924 -42.40 -12.77 -9.41
N LEU A 925 -41.66 -13.74 -9.97
CA LEU A 925 -40.61 -14.46 -9.27
C LEU A 925 -39.41 -13.57 -8.90
N LEU A 926 -38.92 -12.74 -9.83
CA LEU A 926 -37.84 -11.78 -9.52
C LEU A 926 -38.22 -10.80 -8.40
N LYS A 927 -39.51 -10.42 -8.31
CA LYS A 927 -40.01 -9.53 -7.25
C LYS A 927 -40.14 -10.23 -5.90
N SER A 928 -40.62 -11.47 -5.88
CA SER A 928 -40.89 -12.21 -4.65
C SER A 928 -39.63 -12.86 -4.06
N SER A 929 -38.66 -13.23 -4.90
CA SER A 929 -37.44 -13.89 -4.48
C SER A 929 -36.40 -12.95 -3.87
N SER A 930 -35.62 -13.53 -2.97
CA SER A 930 -34.58 -12.86 -2.18
C SER A 930 -33.17 -13.15 -2.70
N THR A 931 -32.89 -14.38 -3.16
CA THR A 931 -31.57 -14.82 -3.65
C THR A 931 -31.64 -15.34 -5.08
N PHE A 932 -30.60 -15.08 -5.88
CA PHE A 932 -30.56 -15.42 -7.31
C PHE A 932 -29.22 -16.02 -7.73
N ILE A 933 -29.09 -17.33 -7.83
CA ILE A 933 -27.82 -17.96 -8.25
C ILE A 933 -27.85 -18.24 -9.74
N GLY A 934 -26.99 -17.57 -10.51
CA GLY A 934 -26.84 -17.85 -11.94
C GLY A 934 -25.72 -18.84 -12.21
N THR A 935 -25.95 -19.79 -13.10
CA THR A 935 -24.90 -20.64 -13.66
C THR A 935 -25.22 -21.01 -15.11
N TYR A 936 -24.23 -21.53 -15.85
CA TYR A 936 -24.43 -22.02 -17.21
C TYR A 936 -24.11 -23.51 -17.31
N ASP A 937 -25.05 -24.30 -17.79
CA ASP A 937 -24.87 -25.72 -18.10
C ASP A 937 -24.40 -25.87 -19.55
N GLU A 938 -23.09 -26.01 -19.72
CA GLU A 938 -22.42 -26.21 -21.01
C GLU A 938 -22.81 -27.54 -21.70
N ALA A 939 -23.25 -28.57 -20.96
CA ALA A 939 -23.61 -29.86 -21.56
C ALA A 939 -24.90 -29.79 -22.37
N HIS A 940 -25.81 -28.88 -21.98
CA HIS A 940 -27.15 -28.77 -22.54
C HIS A 940 -27.44 -27.40 -23.19
N ASP A 941 -26.46 -26.50 -23.20
CA ASP A 941 -26.58 -25.10 -23.66
C ASP A 941 -27.70 -24.34 -22.93
N GLU A 942 -27.73 -24.47 -21.60
CA GLU A 942 -28.78 -23.89 -20.75
C GLU A 942 -28.22 -22.91 -19.72
N TYR A 943 -28.75 -21.68 -19.69
CA TYR A 943 -28.56 -20.78 -18.54
C TYR A 943 -29.51 -21.21 -17.42
N VAL A 944 -28.96 -21.62 -16.28
CA VAL A 944 -29.72 -22.09 -15.13
C VAL A 944 -29.72 -20.99 -14.07
N LEU A 945 -30.91 -20.48 -13.75
CA LEU A 945 -31.12 -19.46 -12.72
C LEU A 945 -31.88 -20.04 -11.54
N GLY A 946 -31.20 -20.13 -10.40
CA GLY A 946 -31.76 -20.57 -9.13
C GLY A 946 -32.42 -19.44 -8.34
N PHE A 947 -33.58 -19.72 -7.75
CA PHE A 947 -34.35 -18.80 -6.92
C PHE A 947 -34.57 -19.36 -5.51
N ASP A 948 -34.29 -18.53 -4.49
CA ASP A 948 -34.51 -18.82 -3.06
C ASP A 948 -34.02 -20.19 -2.61
N ASN A 949 -32.97 -20.72 -3.26
CA ASN A 949 -32.36 -22.01 -2.93
C ASN A 949 -33.32 -23.21 -2.99
N LYS A 950 -34.39 -23.11 -3.81
CA LYS A 950 -35.50 -24.11 -3.84
C LYS A 950 -35.96 -24.54 -5.23
N LEU A 951 -35.72 -23.71 -6.23
CA LEU A 951 -36.12 -24.01 -7.60
C LEU A 951 -35.16 -23.36 -8.59
N THR A 952 -35.07 -23.93 -9.78
CA THR A 952 -34.22 -23.44 -10.86
C THR A 952 -35.02 -23.34 -12.15
N TYR A 953 -34.77 -22.29 -12.92
CA TYR A 953 -35.29 -22.10 -14.27
C TYR A 953 -34.16 -22.25 -15.27
N SER A 954 -34.37 -23.10 -16.27
CA SER A 954 -33.39 -23.35 -17.32
C SER A 954 -33.82 -22.63 -18.60
N PHE A 955 -33.00 -21.71 -19.08
CA PHE A 955 -33.19 -21.01 -20.35
C PHE A 955 -32.31 -21.63 -21.43
N ASN A 956 -32.91 -22.05 -22.54
CA ASN A 956 -32.17 -22.63 -23.65
C ASN A 956 -32.11 -21.64 -24.82
N GLN A 957 -30.90 -21.36 -25.29
CA GLN A 957 -30.67 -20.37 -26.36
C GLN A 957 -31.27 -20.81 -27.70
N ASN A 958 -31.32 -22.11 -27.99
CA ASN A 958 -31.84 -22.65 -29.26
C ASN A 958 -33.35 -22.44 -29.38
N TYR A 959 -34.09 -22.61 -28.27
CA TYR A 959 -35.54 -22.40 -28.23
C TYR A 959 -35.91 -20.93 -27.91
N LYS A 960 -34.93 -20.08 -27.59
CA LYS A 960 -35.12 -18.67 -27.19
C LYS A 960 -36.17 -18.53 -26.08
N GLY A 961 -36.12 -19.41 -25.09
CA GLY A 961 -37.10 -19.46 -24.00
C GLY A 961 -36.70 -20.40 -22.88
N PHE A 962 -37.48 -20.37 -21.80
CA PHE A 962 -37.27 -21.25 -20.66
C PHE A 962 -37.82 -22.64 -20.96
N SER A 963 -36.98 -23.67 -20.89
CA SER A 963 -37.32 -25.04 -21.31
C SER A 963 -38.05 -25.81 -20.21
N HIS A 964 -37.57 -25.72 -18.95
CA HIS A 964 -38.12 -26.45 -17.81
C HIS A 964 -37.74 -25.81 -16.47
N ILE A 965 -38.36 -26.33 -15.41
CA ILE A 965 -38.12 -25.95 -14.01
C ILE A 965 -37.66 -27.19 -13.24
N MET A 966 -36.66 -27.07 -12.37
CA MET A 966 -36.36 -28.12 -11.39
C MET A 966 -36.64 -27.62 -9.97
N THR A 967 -37.31 -28.44 -9.16
CA THR A 967 -37.73 -28.08 -7.80
C THR A 967 -37.02 -28.96 -6.78
N TYR A 968 -35.98 -28.42 -6.15
CA TYR A 968 -35.16 -29.07 -5.12
C TYR A 968 -34.40 -28.01 -4.33
N ASN A 969 -34.02 -28.33 -3.08
CA ASN A 969 -33.24 -27.38 -2.29
C ASN A 969 -31.76 -27.41 -2.71
N PHE A 970 -31.08 -26.28 -2.76
CA PHE A 970 -29.65 -26.22 -3.05
C PHE A 970 -28.97 -25.09 -2.29
N ASP A 971 -27.69 -25.24 -1.99
CA ASP A 971 -26.88 -24.19 -1.37
C ASP A 971 -26.18 -23.34 -2.43
N TYR A 972 -25.71 -24.00 -3.50
CA TYR A 972 -24.92 -23.38 -4.57
C TYR A 972 -25.05 -24.17 -5.87
N LEU A 973 -24.87 -23.48 -6.99
CA LEU A 973 -24.88 -24.05 -8.34
C LEU A 973 -23.65 -23.54 -9.10
N HIS A 974 -22.96 -24.43 -9.81
CA HIS A 974 -21.81 -24.04 -10.63
C HIS A 974 -21.67 -24.95 -11.82
N GLY A 975 -21.55 -24.36 -13.00
CA GLY A 975 -21.37 -25.05 -14.26
C GLY A 975 -20.00 -24.72 -14.82
N THR A 976 -19.27 -25.76 -15.20
CA THR A 976 -17.93 -25.62 -15.78
C THR A 976 -17.51 -26.91 -16.47
N ASN A 977 -16.74 -26.79 -17.55
CA ASN A 977 -16.14 -27.93 -18.27
C ASN A 977 -17.17 -28.99 -18.70
N GLY A 978 -18.28 -28.54 -19.29
CA GLY A 978 -19.33 -29.44 -19.76
C GLY A 978 -20.10 -30.16 -18.65
N LYS A 979 -20.06 -29.67 -17.41
CA LYS A 979 -20.74 -30.29 -16.27
C LYS A 979 -21.45 -29.25 -15.42
N LEU A 980 -22.58 -29.66 -14.85
CA LEU A 980 -23.32 -28.89 -13.86
C LEU A 980 -23.15 -29.52 -12.48
N PHE A 981 -22.68 -28.72 -11.53
CA PHE A 981 -22.54 -29.10 -10.13
C PHE A 981 -23.62 -28.42 -9.29
N GLN A 982 -24.19 -29.20 -8.37
CA GLN A 982 -25.22 -28.78 -7.43
C GLN A 982 -24.76 -29.12 -6.02
N SER A 983 -24.88 -28.18 -5.09
CA SER A 983 -24.56 -28.43 -3.69
C SER A 983 -25.79 -28.42 -2.80
N TYR A 984 -25.82 -29.28 -1.80
CA TYR A 984 -26.85 -29.29 -0.76
C TYR A 984 -26.26 -29.78 0.57
N LYS A 985 -26.48 -29.01 1.65
CA LYS A 985 -25.85 -29.22 2.97
C LYS A 985 -24.34 -29.42 2.87
N GLY A 986 -23.69 -28.59 2.05
CA GLY A 986 -22.24 -28.59 1.82
C GLY A 986 -21.71 -29.77 1.01
N VAL A 987 -22.54 -30.78 0.71
CA VAL A 987 -22.16 -31.90 -0.16
C VAL A 987 -22.25 -31.44 -1.61
N LEU A 988 -21.25 -31.81 -2.42
CA LEU A 988 -21.22 -31.50 -3.85
C LEU A 988 -21.67 -32.71 -4.68
N TYR A 989 -22.59 -32.45 -5.62
CA TYR A 989 -23.13 -33.43 -6.55
C TYR A 989 -22.90 -32.98 -7.98
N GLU A 990 -22.57 -33.92 -8.87
CA GLU A 990 -22.60 -33.72 -10.32
C GLU A 990 -24.01 -34.05 -10.82
N ALA A 991 -24.67 -33.11 -11.48
CA ALA A 991 -26.01 -33.30 -12.02
C ALA A 991 -25.99 -34.35 -13.14
N GLU A 992 -27.10 -35.10 -13.26
CA GLU A 992 -27.37 -36.01 -14.38
C GLU A 992 -26.35 -37.14 -14.63
N LYS A 993 -25.58 -37.51 -13.61
CA LYS A 993 -24.58 -38.57 -13.69
C LYS A 993 -25.01 -39.90 -13.05
N GLY A 994 -26.06 -39.90 -12.23
CA GLY A 994 -26.54 -41.09 -11.55
C GLY A 994 -27.25 -42.09 -12.47
N ASN A 995 -27.55 -43.28 -11.92
CA ASN A 995 -28.25 -44.36 -12.63
C ASN A 995 -29.78 -44.26 -12.53
N ASP A 996 -30.27 -43.59 -11.50
CA ASP A 996 -31.70 -43.33 -11.27
C ASP A 996 -32.13 -42.02 -11.95
N TYR A 997 -33.41 -41.71 -11.87
CA TYR A 997 -34.02 -40.50 -12.43
C TYR A 997 -34.78 -39.70 -11.38
N SER A 998 -34.96 -38.41 -11.62
CA SER A 998 -35.74 -37.46 -10.81
C SER A 998 -35.27 -37.30 -9.35
N ILE A 999 -34.03 -37.69 -9.02
CA ILE A 999 -33.45 -37.50 -7.67
C ILE A 999 -32.34 -36.46 -7.75
N PHE A 1000 -32.64 -35.23 -7.33
CA PHE A 1000 -31.68 -34.12 -7.34
C PHE A 1000 -31.03 -33.96 -5.97
N ALA A 1001 -29.70 -33.88 -5.93
CA ALA A 1001 -28.90 -33.72 -4.72
C ALA A 1001 -29.35 -34.63 -3.55
N ASN A 1002 -29.69 -35.89 -3.86
CA ASN A 1002 -30.14 -36.91 -2.91
C ASN A 1002 -31.40 -36.57 -2.08
N GLN A 1003 -32.31 -35.72 -2.57
CA GLN A 1003 -33.52 -35.28 -1.85
C GLN A 1003 -34.78 -36.08 -2.17
N GLY A 1004 -34.63 -37.39 -2.41
CA GLY A 1004 -35.70 -38.28 -2.82
C GLY A 1004 -36.27 -38.01 -4.21
N THR A 1005 -37.12 -38.91 -4.69
CA THR A 1005 -37.71 -38.84 -6.03
C THR A 1005 -38.68 -37.67 -6.14
N LYS A 1006 -38.41 -36.77 -7.08
CA LYS A 1006 -39.29 -35.64 -7.42
C LYS A 1006 -40.33 -36.07 -8.46
N THR A 1007 -41.50 -35.45 -8.38
CA THR A 1007 -42.58 -35.66 -9.35
C THR A 1007 -42.28 -34.86 -10.61
N GLY A 1008 -42.23 -35.55 -11.76
CA GLY A 1008 -42.24 -34.90 -13.07
C GLY A 1008 -43.64 -34.43 -13.41
N LYS A 1009 -43.79 -33.18 -13.88
CA LYS A 1009 -45.08 -32.64 -14.33
C LYS A 1009 -44.99 -31.99 -15.70
N LEU A 1010 -45.98 -32.25 -16.55
CA LEU A 1010 -46.12 -31.62 -17.87
C LEU A 1010 -47.53 -31.06 -18.02
N LYS A 1011 -47.65 -29.76 -18.28
CA LYS A 1011 -48.93 -29.07 -18.51
C LYS A 1011 -49.00 -28.51 -19.91
N TYR A 1012 -50.13 -28.69 -20.59
CA TYR A 1012 -50.38 -28.13 -21.92
C TYR A 1012 -51.88 -27.94 -22.17
N TYR A 1013 -52.20 -27.20 -23.23
CA TYR A 1013 -53.58 -26.99 -23.68
C TYR A 1013 -53.90 -27.79 -24.94
N VAL A 1014 -55.16 -28.22 -25.03
CA VAL A 1014 -55.76 -28.87 -26.19
C VAL A 1014 -56.88 -27.95 -26.69
N ASN A 1015 -56.74 -27.44 -27.91
CA ASN A 1015 -57.70 -26.54 -28.55
C ASN A 1015 -57.74 -26.76 -30.07
N ILE A 1016 -58.93 -26.68 -30.68
CA ILE A 1016 -59.14 -26.80 -32.14
C ILE A 1016 -59.42 -25.43 -32.77
N GLU A 1017 -60.33 -24.65 -32.18
CA GLU A 1017 -60.91 -23.43 -32.77
C GLU A 1017 -61.42 -22.47 -31.68
N MET A 1018 -61.26 -21.16 -31.93
CA MET A 1018 -61.77 -20.14 -31.01
C MET A 1018 -63.30 -20.08 -30.99
N ASN A 1019 -63.86 -19.86 -29.80
CA ASN A 1019 -65.29 -19.57 -29.55
C ASN A 1019 -66.30 -20.71 -29.78
N THR A 1020 -65.87 -21.97 -29.87
CA THR A 1020 -66.78 -23.13 -29.86
C THR A 1020 -66.49 -24.05 -28.67
N ASP A 1021 -67.54 -24.54 -28.01
CA ASP A 1021 -67.36 -25.60 -27.02
C ASP A 1021 -67.00 -26.92 -27.72
N ILE A 1022 -66.00 -27.59 -27.17
CA ILE A 1022 -65.48 -28.86 -27.68
C ILE A 1022 -65.82 -29.93 -26.65
N ILE A 1023 -66.26 -31.08 -27.14
CA ILE A 1023 -66.46 -32.30 -26.36
C ILE A 1023 -65.16 -33.10 -26.40
N TYR A 1024 -64.57 -33.35 -25.24
CA TYR A 1024 -63.36 -34.16 -25.07
C TYR A 1024 -63.78 -35.58 -24.69
N GLN A 1025 -63.41 -36.56 -25.51
CA GLN A 1025 -63.91 -37.94 -25.40
C GLN A 1025 -62.89 -38.90 -24.83
N ALA A 1026 -61.66 -38.83 -25.31
CA ALA A 1026 -60.60 -39.74 -24.92
C ALA A 1026 -59.23 -39.07 -24.99
N HIS A 1027 -58.30 -39.62 -24.23
CA HIS A 1027 -56.92 -39.18 -24.15
C HIS A 1027 -55.98 -40.36 -24.34
N SER A 1028 -54.94 -40.16 -25.13
CA SER A 1028 -53.92 -41.15 -25.38
C SER A 1028 -52.53 -40.56 -25.24
N LEU A 1029 -51.63 -41.32 -24.60
CA LEU A 1029 -50.26 -40.93 -24.32
C LEU A 1029 -49.30 -41.82 -25.10
N GLN A 1030 -48.39 -41.20 -25.85
CA GLN A 1030 -47.23 -41.89 -26.40
C GLN A 1030 -46.10 -41.81 -25.37
N SER A 1031 -46.09 -42.76 -24.44
CA SER A 1031 -45.16 -42.84 -23.32
C SER A 1031 -44.78 -44.31 -23.06
N ASN A 1032 -43.65 -44.56 -22.40
CA ASN A 1032 -43.31 -45.90 -21.91
C ASN A 1032 -44.09 -46.33 -20.66
N VAL A 1033 -44.74 -45.40 -19.97
CA VAL A 1033 -45.51 -45.67 -18.75
C VAL A 1033 -46.82 -44.85 -18.74
N PRO A 1034 -47.86 -45.29 -18.01
CA PRO A 1034 -49.03 -44.45 -17.77
C PRO A 1034 -48.72 -43.35 -16.74
N TRP A 1035 -49.45 -42.23 -16.83
CA TRP A 1035 -49.30 -41.04 -15.99
C TRP A 1035 -50.59 -40.70 -15.27
N ASN A 1036 -50.50 -40.08 -14.09
CA ASN A 1036 -51.66 -39.45 -13.48
C ASN A 1036 -52.01 -38.20 -14.27
N THR A 1037 -53.26 -38.06 -14.67
CA THR A 1037 -53.71 -37.01 -15.57
C THR A 1037 -54.82 -36.21 -14.95
N SER A 1038 -54.66 -34.89 -14.87
CA SER A 1038 -55.73 -33.97 -14.52
C SER A 1038 -56.20 -33.24 -15.78
N PHE A 1039 -57.51 -33.18 -15.94
CA PHE A 1039 -58.20 -32.54 -17.04
C PHE A 1039 -58.98 -31.36 -16.47
N LYS A 1040 -58.77 -30.16 -17.00
CA LYS A 1040 -59.53 -28.97 -16.59
C LYS A 1040 -60.00 -28.19 -17.80
N THR A 1041 -61.27 -27.82 -17.80
CA THR A 1041 -61.86 -26.88 -18.78
C THR A 1041 -62.29 -25.62 -18.05
N ASN A 1042 -62.85 -24.66 -18.81
CA ASN A 1042 -63.55 -23.52 -18.23
C ASN A 1042 -64.86 -23.87 -17.49
N LEU A 1043 -65.33 -25.13 -17.53
CA LEU A 1043 -66.62 -25.55 -16.94
C LEU A 1043 -66.48 -26.65 -15.87
N THR A 1044 -65.58 -27.61 -16.09
CA THR A 1044 -65.44 -28.81 -15.27
C THR A 1044 -64.00 -29.25 -15.16
N GLU A 1045 -63.68 -29.94 -14.07
CA GLU A 1045 -62.41 -30.62 -13.85
C GLU A 1045 -62.62 -32.13 -13.61
N SER A 1046 -61.62 -32.94 -13.87
CA SER A 1046 -61.65 -34.39 -13.74
C SER A 1046 -60.23 -34.90 -13.57
N THR A 1047 -60.03 -35.97 -12.81
CA THR A 1047 -58.72 -36.60 -12.64
C THR A 1047 -58.79 -38.07 -12.98
N VAL A 1048 -57.78 -38.55 -13.69
CA VAL A 1048 -57.63 -39.94 -14.11
C VAL A 1048 -56.32 -40.48 -13.54
N PRO A 1049 -56.38 -41.45 -12.62
CA PRO A 1049 -55.18 -42.08 -12.10
C PRO A 1049 -54.53 -42.97 -13.17
N GLU A 1050 -53.22 -43.19 -13.05
CA GLU A 1050 -52.43 -43.98 -14.00
C GLU A 1050 -52.94 -45.43 -14.18
N SER A 1051 -53.60 -46.01 -13.17
CA SER A 1051 -54.23 -47.33 -13.23
C SER A 1051 -55.34 -47.46 -14.26
N ASN A 1052 -55.94 -46.34 -14.68
CA ASN A 1052 -57.08 -46.32 -15.58
C ASN A 1052 -56.68 -46.23 -17.06
N TYR A 1053 -55.39 -46.12 -17.34
CA TYR A 1053 -54.86 -46.17 -18.70
C TYR A 1053 -54.69 -47.61 -19.17
N LYS A 1054 -55.26 -47.93 -20.33
CA LYS A 1054 -55.12 -49.23 -21.00
C LYS A 1054 -54.11 -49.12 -22.14
N TYR A 1055 -53.10 -49.98 -22.14
CA TYR A 1055 -52.12 -50.04 -23.22
C TYR A 1055 -52.75 -50.62 -24.49
N LYS A 1056 -52.75 -49.86 -25.59
CA LYS A 1056 -53.30 -50.23 -26.90
C LYS A 1056 -52.46 -49.64 -28.01
N GLU A 1057 -52.05 -50.47 -28.98
CA GLU A 1057 -51.43 -50.01 -30.24
C GLU A 1057 -50.25 -49.04 -30.07
N SER A 1058 -49.42 -49.26 -29.03
CA SER A 1058 -48.26 -48.41 -28.65
C SER A 1058 -48.59 -47.12 -27.89
N PHE A 1059 -49.85 -46.91 -27.50
CA PHE A 1059 -50.30 -45.77 -26.69
C PHE A 1059 -50.96 -46.25 -25.39
N TYR A 1060 -50.89 -45.43 -24.36
CA TYR A 1060 -51.74 -45.58 -23.17
C TYR A 1060 -53.03 -44.80 -23.39
N TYR A 1061 -54.17 -45.49 -23.46
CA TYR A 1061 -55.47 -44.90 -23.77
C TYR A 1061 -56.38 -44.86 -22.54
N THR A 1062 -57.11 -43.75 -22.37
CA THR A 1062 -58.18 -43.59 -21.38
C THR A 1062 -59.31 -42.73 -21.94
N GLU A 1063 -60.52 -42.85 -21.42
CA GLU A 1063 -61.65 -41.98 -21.76
C GLU A 1063 -61.70 -40.78 -20.81
N ILE A 1064 -62.13 -39.62 -21.30
CA ILE A 1064 -62.25 -38.40 -20.51
C ILE A 1064 -63.69 -38.27 -20.01
N TYR A 1065 -63.87 -38.35 -18.68
CA TYR A 1065 -65.17 -38.26 -18.04
C TYR A 1065 -65.39 -36.91 -17.33
N ARG A 1066 -66.66 -36.49 -17.18
CA ARG A 1066 -67.06 -35.30 -16.41
C ARG A 1066 -67.09 -35.61 -14.91
N ASP A 1067 -66.72 -34.62 -14.10
CA ASP A 1067 -66.62 -34.65 -12.63
C ASP A 1067 -67.64 -35.55 -11.90
N THR A 1068 -67.14 -36.30 -10.91
CA THR A 1068 -67.88 -37.13 -9.95
C THR A 1068 -67.62 -36.69 -8.49
N ILE A 1069 -67.45 -35.40 -8.21
CA ILE A 1069 -67.47 -34.88 -6.83
C ILE A 1069 -68.93 -34.58 -6.43
N GLY A 1070 -69.70 -35.65 -6.32
CA GLY A 1070 -71.02 -35.65 -5.70
C GLY A 1070 -71.25 -37.02 -5.09
N ILE A 1071 -71.64 -37.05 -3.82
CA ILE A 1071 -72.11 -38.26 -3.11
C ILE A 1071 -73.48 -38.63 -3.71
N ASN A 1072 -73.52 -39.03 -4.97
CA ASN A 1072 -74.74 -39.51 -5.60
C ASN A 1072 -74.87 -41.00 -5.27
N ASN A 1073 -75.99 -41.36 -4.63
CA ASN A 1073 -76.38 -42.69 -4.16
C ASN A 1073 -75.85 -43.17 -2.79
N ALA A 1074 -75.43 -42.28 -1.88
CA ALA A 1074 -75.25 -42.71 -0.50
C ALA A 1074 -76.60 -43.06 0.15
N LYS A 1075 -76.67 -44.20 0.83
CA LYS A 1075 -77.85 -44.62 1.61
C LYS A 1075 -77.50 -44.64 3.08
N GLY A 1076 -78.25 -43.91 3.91
CA GLY A 1076 -78.08 -43.99 5.36
C GLY A 1076 -78.47 -45.38 5.86
N VAL A 1077 -77.57 -46.05 6.60
CA VAL A 1077 -77.83 -47.36 7.23
C VAL A 1077 -78.47 -47.16 8.60
N GLY A 1078 -77.95 -46.20 9.38
CA GLY A 1078 -78.41 -45.91 10.74
C GLY A 1078 -77.26 -45.88 11.74
N GLU A 1079 -77.57 -45.76 13.03
CA GLU A 1079 -76.58 -45.82 14.11
C GLU A 1079 -76.14 -47.26 14.41
N ILE A 1080 -74.84 -47.44 14.60
CA ILE A 1080 -74.21 -48.72 14.93
C ILE A 1080 -74.62 -49.14 16.36
N SER A 1081 -75.23 -50.30 16.51
CA SER A 1081 -75.69 -50.83 17.80
C SER A 1081 -74.70 -51.79 18.47
N HIS A 1082 -73.89 -52.51 17.69
CA HIS A 1082 -72.83 -53.38 18.20
C HIS A 1082 -71.70 -53.54 17.19
N VAL A 1083 -70.47 -53.74 17.67
CA VAL A 1083 -69.31 -54.10 16.85
C VAL A 1083 -68.61 -55.29 17.49
N ASN A 1084 -68.59 -56.44 16.82
CA ASN A 1084 -67.93 -57.66 17.29
C ASN A 1084 -67.00 -58.20 16.20
N GLY A 1085 -65.70 -57.93 16.33
CA GLY A 1085 -64.75 -58.16 15.23
C GLY A 1085 -65.20 -57.40 13.98
N ASN A 1086 -65.12 -58.06 12.82
CA ASN A 1086 -65.51 -57.48 11.54
C ASN A 1086 -67.03 -57.36 11.32
N GLU A 1087 -67.86 -57.72 12.29
CA GLU A 1087 -69.31 -57.60 12.21
C GLU A 1087 -69.80 -56.32 12.88
N VAL A 1088 -70.51 -55.47 12.12
CA VAL A 1088 -71.14 -54.23 12.55
C VAL A 1088 -72.65 -54.40 12.49
N THR A 1089 -73.32 -54.36 13.64
CA THR A 1089 -74.76 -54.57 13.76
C THR A 1089 -75.50 -53.25 13.90
N PHE A 1090 -76.67 -53.14 13.27
CA PHE A 1090 -77.57 -52.00 13.33
C PHE A 1090 -78.91 -52.38 13.98
N ASN A 1091 -79.65 -51.39 14.47
CA ASN A 1091 -80.99 -51.64 15.04
C ASN A 1091 -82.02 -52.00 13.96
N TYR A 1092 -81.82 -51.51 12.74
CA TYR A 1092 -82.64 -51.76 11.56
C TYR A 1092 -81.76 -51.69 10.31
N MET A 1093 -82.05 -52.50 9.31
CA MET A 1093 -81.34 -52.51 8.03
C MET A 1093 -82.26 -51.96 6.92
N PRO A 1094 -81.95 -50.80 6.32
CA PRO A 1094 -82.71 -50.28 5.21
C PRO A 1094 -82.55 -51.11 3.92
N ASP A 1095 -83.60 -51.15 3.10
CA ASP A 1095 -83.60 -51.89 1.84
C ASP A 1095 -82.63 -51.32 0.80
N GLY A 1096 -81.93 -52.23 0.11
CA GLY A 1096 -81.07 -51.92 -1.03
C GLY A 1096 -79.65 -51.50 -0.67
N ILE A 1097 -79.10 -52.02 0.43
CA ILE A 1097 -77.66 -52.11 0.70
C ILE A 1097 -77.16 -53.44 0.14
N ASN A 1098 -76.07 -53.44 -0.63
CA ASN A 1098 -75.56 -54.65 -1.28
C ASN A 1098 -74.20 -55.09 -0.72
N VAL A 1099 -73.96 -56.40 -0.75
CA VAL A 1099 -72.61 -56.95 -0.55
C VAL A 1099 -71.72 -56.44 -1.69
N GLY A 1100 -70.56 -55.89 -1.34
CA GLY A 1100 -69.70 -55.13 -2.24
C GLY A 1100 -69.60 -53.66 -1.82
N ASP A 1101 -70.71 -53.00 -1.48
CA ASP A 1101 -70.73 -51.56 -1.14
C ASP A 1101 -69.76 -51.20 0.00
N ASP A 1102 -69.28 -49.96 0.06
CA ASP A 1102 -68.47 -49.46 1.18
C ASP A 1102 -69.37 -48.91 2.28
N LEU A 1103 -69.16 -49.35 3.53
CA LEU A 1103 -69.78 -48.79 4.73
C LEU A 1103 -68.92 -47.64 5.25
N ASN A 1104 -69.52 -46.46 5.39
CA ASN A 1104 -68.84 -45.23 5.80
C ASN A 1104 -69.47 -44.64 7.07
N ILE A 1105 -68.68 -43.95 7.88
CA ILE A 1105 -69.14 -43.12 9.01
C ILE A 1105 -68.57 -41.70 8.89
N GLU A 1106 -69.13 -40.74 9.64
CA GLU A 1106 -68.56 -39.39 9.74
C GLU A 1106 -67.10 -39.45 10.20
N GLY A 1107 -66.18 -38.90 9.40
CA GLY A 1107 -64.73 -38.92 9.67
C GLY A 1107 -63.85 -39.62 8.62
N ASN A 1108 -64.38 -39.94 7.42
CA ASN A 1108 -63.66 -40.61 6.31
C ASN A 1108 -63.17 -42.05 6.62
N ILE A 1109 -63.79 -42.73 7.57
CA ILE A 1109 -63.55 -44.15 7.81
C ILE A 1109 -64.51 -44.93 6.90
N SER A 1110 -63.94 -45.78 6.04
CA SER A 1110 -64.63 -46.52 4.99
C SER A 1110 -64.14 -47.96 4.95
N SER A 1111 -65.04 -48.93 4.78
CA SER A 1111 -64.68 -50.35 4.72
C SER A 1111 -65.67 -51.14 3.86
N ALA A 1112 -65.14 -52.00 2.99
CA ALA A 1112 -65.96 -52.78 2.06
C ALA A 1112 -66.83 -53.81 2.79
N ILE A 1113 -68.10 -53.90 2.41
CA ILE A 1113 -69.07 -54.87 2.93
C ILE A 1113 -68.83 -56.22 2.27
N THR A 1114 -68.38 -57.20 3.05
CA THR A 1114 -68.09 -58.55 2.59
C THR A 1114 -69.28 -59.50 2.73
N ASN A 1115 -70.20 -59.22 3.65
CA ASN A 1115 -71.42 -60.01 3.82
C ASN A 1115 -72.51 -59.20 4.54
N ILE A 1116 -73.78 -59.53 4.31
CA ILE A 1116 -74.93 -58.94 5.00
C ILE A 1116 -75.82 -60.09 5.50
N ASN A 1117 -76.05 -60.15 6.81
CA ASN A 1117 -76.92 -61.16 7.43
C ASN A 1117 -77.89 -60.48 8.42
N GLY A 1118 -79.14 -60.31 8.00
CA GLY A 1118 -80.14 -59.56 8.75
C GLY A 1118 -79.70 -58.11 8.97
N ASN A 1119 -79.63 -57.67 10.23
CA ASN A 1119 -79.18 -56.32 10.59
C ASN A 1119 -77.66 -56.22 10.83
N THR A 1120 -76.90 -57.26 10.51
CA THR A 1120 -75.44 -57.28 10.70
C THR A 1120 -74.73 -57.23 9.37
N ILE A 1121 -73.81 -56.28 9.23
CA ILE A 1121 -72.93 -56.08 8.08
C ILE A 1121 -71.54 -56.55 8.48
N THR A 1122 -70.98 -57.52 7.75
CA THR A 1122 -69.57 -57.88 7.90
C THR A 1122 -68.74 -56.97 6.99
N VAL A 1123 -67.78 -56.25 7.55
CA VAL A 1123 -66.86 -55.36 6.83
C VAL A 1123 -65.45 -55.97 6.74
N SER A 1124 -64.70 -55.61 5.71
CA SER A 1124 -63.33 -56.09 5.49
C SER A 1124 -62.35 -55.70 6.61
N ASN A 1125 -62.54 -54.52 7.20
CA ASN A 1125 -61.84 -54.03 8.40
C ASN A 1125 -62.78 -53.20 9.27
N ASN A 1126 -62.83 -53.47 10.57
CA ASN A 1126 -63.68 -52.73 11.52
C ASN A 1126 -63.00 -51.52 12.19
N THR A 1127 -61.74 -51.23 11.86
CA THR A 1127 -60.95 -50.21 12.56
C THR A 1127 -61.61 -48.84 12.43
N GLY A 1128 -62.12 -48.31 13.55
CA GLY A 1128 -62.72 -46.97 13.62
C GLY A 1128 -64.25 -46.93 13.67
N PHE A 1129 -64.95 -48.07 13.52
CA PHE A 1129 -66.40 -48.11 13.75
C PHE A 1129 -66.72 -48.18 15.25
N ILE A 1130 -67.51 -47.23 15.75
CA ILE A 1130 -67.83 -47.10 17.19
C ILE A 1130 -69.36 -47.22 17.38
N ILE A 1131 -69.77 -47.86 18.46
CA ILE A 1131 -71.19 -47.95 18.86
C ILE A 1131 -71.75 -46.53 19.04
N GLY A 1132 -72.90 -46.26 18.44
CA GLY A 1132 -73.60 -44.97 18.49
C GLY A 1132 -73.29 -44.01 17.33
N GLN A 1133 -72.38 -44.33 16.42
CA GLN A 1133 -72.12 -43.50 15.23
C GLN A 1133 -73.05 -43.86 14.07
N PHE A 1134 -73.47 -42.84 13.31
CA PHE A 1134 -74.30 -43.02 12.12
C PHE A 1134 -73.44 -43.48 10.94
N ALA A 1135 -73.83 -44.60 10.33
CA ALA A 1135 -73.19 -45.14 9.13
C ALA A 1135 -74.08 -44.99 7.90
N PHE A 1136 -73.45 -44.81 6.74
CA PHE A 1136 -74.08 -44.76 5.43
C PHE A 1136 -73.27 -45.59 4.43
N THR A 1137 -73.94 -46.27 3.50
CA THR A 1137 -73.27 -47.02 2.44
C THR A 1137 -73.10 -46.18 1.19
N THR A 1138 -72.01 -46.44 0.46
CA THR A 1138 -71.79 -45.97 -0.91
C THR A 1138 -71.48 -47.16 -1.80
N PRO A 1139 -71.98 -47.24 -3.05
CA PRO A 1139 -71.63 -48.34 -3.94
C PRO A 1139 -70.13 -48.50 -4.10
N GLN A 1140 -69.62 -49.73 -4.03
CA GLN A 1140 -68.20 -49.98 -4.24
C GLN A 1140 -67.83 -49.51 -5.63
N ARG A 1141 -66.80 -48.68 -5.76
CA ARG A 1141 -66.21 -48.36 -7.06
C ARG A 1141 -65.48 -49.60 -7.58
N THR A 1142 -66.20 -50.53 -8.19
CA THR A 1142 -65.62 -51.57 -9.03
C THR A 1142 -64.95 -50.89 -10.23
N LEU A 1143 -63.71 -51.29 -10.52
CA LEU A 1143 -62.78 -50.72 -11.51
C LEU A 1143 -63.23 -50.84 -12.99
N GLU A 1144 -64.51 -51.12 -13.24
CA GLU A 1144 -65.16 -51.01 -14.54
C GLU A 1144 -66.23 -49.92 -14.46
N TYR A 1145 -65.78 -48.67 -14.51
CA TYR A 1145 -66.63 -47.49 -14.43
C TYR A 1145 -67.44 -47.29 -15.74
N ASN A 1146 -68.76 -47.12 -15.60
CA ASN A 1146 -69.73 -47.06 -16.69
C ASN A 1146 -69.75 -45.69 -17.42
N PRO A 1147 -69.85 -45.66 -18.77
CA PRO A 1147 -69.78 -44.45 -19.61
C PRO A 1147 -71.07 -43.60 -19.67
N ASN A 1148 -71.91 -43.60 -18.62
CA ASN A 1148 -73.21 -42.90 -18.63
C ASN A 1148 -73.16 -41.42 -18.18
N GLY A 1149 -71.97 -40.83 -18.08
CA GLY A 1149 -71.79 -39.39 -17.83
C GLY A 1149 -71.80 -38.58 -19.12
N SER A 1150 -72.34 -37.35 -19.09
CA SER A 1150 -72.13 -36.41 -20.19
C SER A 1150 -70.63 -36.21 -20.41
N PRO A 1151 -70.12 -36.27 -21.65
CA PRO A 1151 -68.69 -36.10 -21.92
C PRO A 1151 -68.22 -34.72 -21.51
N MET A 1152 -66.96 -34.59 -21.12
CA MET A 1152 -66.37 -33.33 -20.66
C MET A 1152 -66.40 -32.29 -21.79
N ARG A 1153 -66.84 -31.06 -21.49
CA ARG A 1153 -66.98 -29.99 -22.50
C ARG A 1153 -66.33 -28.69 -22.05
N GLY A 1154 -65.79 -27.94 -23.01
CA GLY A 1154 -65.33 -26.58 -22.77
C GLY A 1154 -64.63 -25.99 -23.99
N LYS A 1155 -64.29 -24.70 -23.90
CA LYS A 1155 -63.60 -23.94 -24.96
C LYS A 1155 -62.16 -24.37 -25.18
N TRP A 1156 -61.54 -24.93 -24.15
CA TRP A 1156 -60.17 -25.46 -24.14
C TRP A 1156 -60.10 -26.55 -23.07
N LEU A 1157 -59.12 -27.45 -23.20
CA LEU A 1157 -58.80 -28.46 -22.21
C LEU A 1157 -57.34 -28.26 -21.76
N GLU A 1158 -57.14 -27.93 -20.49
CA GLU A 1158 -55.86 -28.05 -19.80
C GLU A 1158 -55.65 -29.51 -19.43
N VAL A 1159 -54.50 -30.06 -19.81
CA VAL A 1159 -54.07 -31.38 -19.39
C VAL A 1159 -52.80 -31.22 -18.57
N GLU A 1160 -52.83 -31.69 -17.32
CA GLU A 1160 -51.65 -31.78 -16.45
C GLU A 1160 -51.33 -33.25 -16.20
N LEU A 1161 -50.17 -33.68 -16.67
CA LEU A 1161 -49.62 -35.01 -16.45
C LEU A 1161 -48.65 -34.96 -15.29
N SER A 1162 -48.73 -35.92 -14.37
CA SER A 1162 -47.81 -36.07 -13.25
C SER A 1162 -47.37 -37.52 -13.06
N LYS A 1163 -46.07 -37.72 -12.82
CA LYS A 1163 -45.48 -39.03 -12.53
C LYS A 1163 -44.36 -38.89 -11.49
N THR A 1164 -44.44 -39.70 -10.44
CA THR A 1164 -43.34 -39.86 -9.47
C THR A 1164 -42.70 -41.21 -9.73
N SER A 1165 -41.49 -41.21 -10.30
CA SER A 1165 -40.73 -42.43 -10.58
C SER A 1165 -39.25 -42.13 -10.55
N ASN A 1166 -38.46 -43.08 -10.03
CA ASN A 1166 -37.00 -43.07 -10.10
C ASN A 1166 -36.48 -43.82 -11.34
N GLU A 1167 -37.35 -44.41 -12.15
CA GLU A 1167 -37.00 -45.05 -13.42
C GLU A 1167 -37.06 -44.05 -14.59
N TYR A 1168 -36.49 -44.46 -15.73
CA TYR A 1168 -36.56 -43.69 -16.96
C TYR A 1168 -38.01 -43.56 -17.43
N VAL A 1169 -38.49 -42.33 -17.56
CA VAL A 1169 -39.84 -42.01 -18.02
C VAL A 1169 -39.70 -41.05 -19.19
N TYR A 1170 -40.41 -41.33 -20.29
CA TYR A 1170 -40.49 -40.40 -21.41
C TYR A 1170 -41.92 -40.20 -21.91
N ILE A 1171 -42.20 -39.06 -22.52
CA ILE A 1171 -43.44 -38.76 -23.21
C ILE A 1171 -43.14 -38.02 -24.51
N ALA A 1172 -43.50 -38.64 -25.64
CA ALA A 1172 -43.20 -38.13 -26.98
C ALA A 1172 -44.32 -37.25 -27.54
N SER A 1173 -45.56 -37.68 -27.39
CA SER A 1173 -46.73 -36.91 -27.80
C SER A 1173 -47.96 -37.31 -27.00
N THR A 1174 -48.97 -36.47 -27.01
CA THR A 1174 -50.28 -36.78 -26.46
C THR A 1174 -51.33 -36.52 -27.52
N THR A 1175 -52.36 -37.36 -27.57
CA THR A 1175 -53.45 -37.22 -28.53
C THR A 1175 -54.78 -37.22 -27.80
N THR A 1176 -55.58 -36.19 -28.03
CA THR A 1176 -56.92 -36.06 -27.45
C THR A 1176 -57.96 -36.20 -28.56
N GLU A 1177 -58.90 -37.12 -28.36
CA GLU A 1177 -60.06 -37.29 -29.24
C GLU A 1177 -61.12 -36.24 -28.88
N VAL A 1178 -61.51 -35.49 -29.91
CA VAL A 1178 -62.37 -34.32 -29.74
C VAL A 1178 -63.50 -34.32 -30.74
N LYS A 1179 -64.65 -33.81 -30.33
CA LYS A 1179 -65.83 -33.61 -31.17
C LYS A 1179 -66.37 -32.21 -30.95
N LYS A 1180 -66.62 -31.46 -32.03
CA LYS A 1180 -67.25 -30.14 -31.92
C LYS A 1180 -68.64 -30.28 -31.30
N SER A 1181 -68.94 -29.46 -30.29
CA SER A 1181 -70.29 -29.37 -29.73
C SER A 1181 -71.14 -28.53 -30.66
N TYR A 1182 -71.72 -29.15 -31.69
CA TYR A 1182 -72.81 -28.53 -32.43
C TYR A 1182 -74.05 -28.57 -31.54
N LEU A 1183 -74.48 -27.41 -31.06
CA LEU A 1183 -75.86 -27.21 -30.61
C LEU A 1183 -76.81 -27.34 -31.80
#